data_AF-A0A534IZ06-F1
#
_entry.id   AF-A0A534IZ06-F1
#
_cell.length_a   1.000
_cell.length_b   1.000
_cell.length_c   1.000
_cell.angle_alpha   90.00
_cell.angle_beta   90.00
_cell.angle_gamma   90.00
#
_symmetry.space_group_name_H-M   'P 1'
#
loop_
_entity.id
_entity.type
_entity.pdbx_description
1 polymer ?
#
loop_
_entity_poly.entity_id
_entity_poly.type
_entity_poly.pdbx_seq_one_letter_code
_entity_poly.pdbx_strand_id
1 'polypeptide(L)'
;MMTVRTHEVGKAWVTRSLGIALAFCMSLTVGGDLTVRAAATEPWSGILDPSRAIDWSHAGILGGIPNRATICASFDPGSTASQIDAAIAACPSGQVVFLAAGTFTLSAGLNMKSDVTLRGAGANRTKLVFTGTTQCDRGPPPYPVICFKGSFNWAGGVENSADWTAGYGKGTTVITLSNTANLRAGESFLILDQVDDTADSGDIYNCGVANGCVSQGSDGMRTAPGGYRNQRQVVKVTAIAGNQVTIAPGIYMPNWRASQAPQAWWPTTVLRRAGIENMTIQPVDGGGGINIQNAMECWITGVRSVKVAPPGGPGGGRNHVWLTMTRGNEIRNNYFYGSGGQSQSYGIEWYPGSDNLVENNIFQHVTSPMLVGTGSGDVLAYNFSIDNLYDPGGGGWMQPTYASHNGGDAMLLIEGNDGLGAGTDNIHGTHHFLTFFRNHFHGDPNKTANTATMHLWQYSRFFNIVGNVLGRPGYYTTYENDLGTDDVDIYSFGQTDSGPSGDSRTRETAMRWGNYDTVSATSRFDAAEVPSGLTNFANPVPSGQVLPPSLYLAVQPSWWGTVPWPAVGPDVTSGDIPGYGGHAYKTPARRCYENAAVDPAYGSSNVRLFDPEACYVTAGLPPRTGPGWWPGTLFGIDTILLLVGVVSSIALLFILAVWRRRRRPEQEAESEETDRRQSEDREH
;
A
#
# COMPACT_ATOMS: atom_id res chain seq x y z
N MET A 1 2.71 18.68 -85.03
CA MET A 1 4.09 18.78 -85.54
C MET A 1 5.03 18.55 -84.37
N MET A 2 5.94 17.59 -84.49
CA MET A 2 7.05 17.22 -83.58
C MET A 2 6.75 16.71 -82.14
N THR A 3 6.77 15.37 -82.06
CA THR A 3 7.07 14.48 -80.91
C THR A 3 8.53 14.58 -80.41
N VAL A 4 8.79 14.27 -79.12
CA VAL A 4 9.83 13.38 -78.54
C VAL A 4 9.80 13.55 -76.99
N ARG A 5 9.31 12.59 -76.18
CA ARG A 5 9.82 11.31 -75.60
C ARG A 5 10.27 11.43 -74.14
N THR A 6 9.69 10.51 -73.38
CA THR A 6 9.98 10.03 -72.03
C THR A 6 11.34 9.32 -71.91
N HIS A 7 12.26 9.87 -71.11
CA HIS A 7 13.22 9.12 -70.28
C HIS A 7 13.98 10.14 -69.42
N GLU A 8 14.40 9.76 -68.20
CA GLU A 8 15.27 10.52 -67.28
C GLU A 8 14.60 11.25 -66.09
N VAL A 9 13.90 10.52 -65.21
CA VAL A 9 14.00 10.76 -63.74
C VAL A 9 13.83 9.44 -62.98
N GLY A 10 14.54 8.38 -63.41
CA GLY A 10 14.48 7.05 -62.79
C GLY A 10 15.77 6.62 -62.08
N LYS A 11 16.74 7.52 -61.90
CA LYS A 11 18.11 7.18 -61.44
C LYS A 11 18.68 8.06 -60.32
N ALA A 12 17.84 8.78 -59.57
CA ALA A 12 18.28 9.56 -58.40
C ALA A 12 17.69 9.09 -57.05
N TRP A 13 16.78 8.11 -57.04
CA TRP A 13 16.14 7.62 -55.80
C TRP A 13 16.49 6.19 -55.39
N VAL A 14 17.20 5.42 -56.23
CA VAL A 14 17.57 4.02 -55.91
C VAL A 14 18.96 3.91 -55.27
N THR A 15 19.81 4.93 -55.39
CA THR A 15 21.16 4.96 -54.77
C THR A 15 21.20 5.58 -53.37
N ARG A 16 20.10 6.14 -52.86
CA ARG A 16 19.97 6.57 -51.45
C ARG A 16 19.22 5.59 -50.56
N SER A 17 18.56 4.59 -51.13
CA SER A 17 17.80 3.58 -50.35
C SER A 17 18.54 2.24 -50.18
N LEU A 18 19.66 2.02 -50.89
CA LEU A 18 20.48 0.80 -50.73
C LEU A 18 21.70 0.98 -49.80
N GLY A 19 22.06 2.22 -49.45
CA GLY A 19 23.12 2.52 -48.47
C GLY A 19 22.65 2.50 -47.01
N ILE A 20 21.34 2.61 -46.77
CA ILE A 20 20.76 2.63 -45.42
C ILE A 20 20.35 1.21 -44.97
N ALA A 21 20.08 0.30 -45.91
CA ALA A 21 19.76 -1.10 -45.61
C ALA A 21 21.00 -1.98 -45.34
N LEU A 22 22.19 -1.62 -45.84
CA LEU A 22 23.43 -2.36 -45.54
C LEU A 22 24.12 -1.91 -44.24
N ALA A 23 23.81 -0.72 -43.72
CA ALA A 23 24.27 -0.27 -42.41
C ALA A 23 23.46 -0.89 -41.24
N PHE A 24 22.29 -1.46 -41.54
CA PHE A 24 21.38 -2.06 -40.55
C PHE A 24 21.53 -3.59 -40.38
N CYS A 25 22.42 -4.24 -41.15
CA CYS A 25 22.66 -5.70 -41.08
C CYS A 25 24.10 -6.11 -40.74
N MET A 26 24.94 -5.20 -40.22
CA MET A 26 26.32 -5.49 -39.82
C MET A 26 26.69 -5.06 -38.38
N SER A 27 25.70 -5.03 -37.48
CA SER A 27 25.92 -4.83 -36.04
C SER A 27 25.39 -6.00 -35.19
N LEU A 28 25.52 -7.22 -35.72
CA LEU A 28 25.35 -8.47 -34.98
C LEU A 28 26.64 -9.27 -35.10
N THR A 29 27.58 -9.01 -34.19
CA THR A 29 28.38 -10.04 -33.48
C THR A 29 29.54 -9.38 -32.72
N VAL A 30 29.55 -9.61 -31.39
CA VAL A 30 30.64 -9.47 -30.43
C VAL A 30 31.09 -8.03 -30.12
N GLY A 31 30.31 -7.37 -29.28
CA GLY A 31 30.78 -6.33 -28.37
C GLY A 31 30.03 -6.53 -27.05
N GLY A 32 30.74 -6.89 -25.98
CA GLY A 32 30.13 -6.95 -24.65
C GLY A 32 29.70 -5.54 -24.25
N ASP A 33 28.40 -5.29 -24.33
CA ASP A 33 27.78 -4.12 -23.72
C ASP A 33 27.95 -4.24 -22.20
N LEU A 34 29.05 -3.66 -21.70
CA LEU A 34 29.04 -3.02 -20.40
C LEU A 34 28.11 -1.81 -20.53
N THR A 35 26.80 -2.06 -20.56
CA THR A 35 25.86 -1.07 -20.05
C THR A 35 26.19 -0.91 -18.59
N VAL A 36 26.98 0.10 -18.27
CA VAL A 36 26.95 0.72 -16.96
C VAL A 36 25.51 1.23 -16.82
N ARG A 37 24.63 0.40 -16.24
CA ARG A 37 23.40 0.93 -15.66
C ARG A 37 23.87 1.97 -14.67
N ALA A 38 23.66 3.25 -14.96
CA ALA A 38 23.65 4.24 -13.91
C ALA A 38 22.73 3.68 -12.81
N ALA A 39 23.25 3.56 -11.59
CA ALA A 39 22.41 3.17 -10.46
C ALA A 39 21.20 4.12 -10.49
N ALA A 40 20.00 3.56 -10.64
CA ALA A 40 18.80 4.38 -10.56
C ALA A 40 18.86 5.08 -9.20
N THR A 41 18.87 6.41 -9.20
CA THR A 41 18.83 7.17 -7.96
C THR A 41 17.53 6.83 -7.25
N GLU A 42 17.62 6.49 -5.96
CA GLU A 42 16.47 6.19 -5.12
C GLU A 42 15.37 7.25 -5.29
N PRO A 43 14.08 6.88 -5.37
CA PRO A 43 13.00 7.82 -5.70
C PRO A 43 12.85 8.96 -4.70
N TRP A 44 13.27 8.76 -3.44
CA TRP A 44 13.29 9.79 -2.39
C TRP A 44 14.53 10.70 -2.44
N SER A 45 15.51 10.41 -3.30
CA SER A 45 16.76 11.16 -3.38
C SER A 45 16.51 12.63 -3.74
N GLY A 46 17.13 13.53 -2.98
CA GLY A 46 16.93 14.99 -3.12
C GLY A 46 15.66 15.52 -2.45
N ILE A 47 14.82 14.64 -1.87
CA ILE A 47 13.64 15.00 -1.06
C ILE A 47 13.92 14.68 0.41
N LEU A 48 14.37 13.46 0.71
CA LEU A 48 14.65 12.98 2.07
C LEU A 48 16.15 12.78 2.29
N ASP A 49 16.60 12.98 3.52
CA ASP A 49 17.95 12.63 3.94
C ASP A 49 18.12 11.09 4.00
N PRO A 50 19.26 10.53 3.54
CA PRO A 50 19.53 9.11 3.63
C PRO A 50 19.43 8.53 5.06
N SER A 51 19.53 9.35 6.11
CA SER A 51 19.31 8.89 7.48
C SER A 51 17.84 8.55 7.77
N ARG A 52 16.88 9.19 7.07
CA ARG A 52 15.43 9.05 7.26
C ARG A 52 14.71 8.16 6.24
N ALA A 53 15.44 7.62 5.26
CA ALA A 53 14.89 6.80 4.20
C ALA A 53 15.65 5.48 4.04
N ILE A 54 15.02 4.53 3.38
CA ILE A 54 15.58 3.23 2.97
C ILE A 54 15.09 2.93 1.54
N ASP A 55 15.59 1.85 0.94
CA ASP A 55 14.99 1.32 -0.28
C ASP A 55 13.75 0.47 0.09
N TRP A 56 12.57 1.05 -0.09
CA TRP A 56 11.28 0.38 0.15
C TRP A 56 10.86 -0.58 -0.96
N SER A 57 11.57 -0.64 -2.09
CA SER A 57 11.21 -1.53 -3.21
C SER A 57 11.35 -3.03 -2.88
N HIS A 58 11.99 -3.34 -1.75
CA HIS A 58 12.16 -4.69 -1.24
C HIS A 58 11.00 -5.19 -0.35
N ALA A 59 10.00 -4.36 -0.06
CA ALA A 59 8.85 -4.77 0.72
C ALA A 59 7.98 -5.80 -0.04
N GLY A 60 7.42 -6.75 0.71
CA GLY A 60 6.62 -7.85 0.20
C GLY A 60 7.48 -9.01 -0.31
N ILE A 61 6.92 -9.75 -1.27
CA ILE A 61 7.60 -10.88 -1.89
C ILE A 61 8.43 -10.35 -3.06
N LEU A 62 9.74 -10.58 -3.04
CA LEU A 62 10.61 -10.20 -4.15
C LEU A 62 10.19 -10.94 -5.43
N GLY A 63 9.86 -10.17 -6.48
CA GLY A 63 9.30 -10.70 -7.73
C GLY A 63 7.77 -10.86 -7.73
N GLY A 64 7.11 -10.54 -6.61
CA GLY A 64 5.66 -10.58 -6.42
C GLY A 64 5.10 -11.97 -6.06
N ILE A 65 3.80 -12.02 -5.82
CA ILE A 65 3.06 -13.26 -5.51
C ILE A 65 3.29 -14.34 -6.59
N PRO A 66 3.75 -15.55 -6.20
CA PRO A 66 3.97 -16.65 -7.15
C PRO A 66 2.68 -17.13 -7.82
N ASN A 67 2.70 -17.26 -9.15
CA ASN A 67 1.61 -17.89 -9.89
C ASN A 67 1.76 -19.42 -9.94
N ARG A 68 1.00 -20.14 -9.09
CA ARG A 68 0.97 -21.61 -9.07
C ARG A 68 -0.21 -22.16 -9.86
N ALA A 69 0.07 -22.96 -10.89
CA ALA A 69 -0.96 -23.54 -11.75
C ALA A 69 -1.33 -25.00 -11.42
N THR A 70 -0.40 -25.77 -10.84
CA THR A 70 -0.61 -27.20 -10.59
C THR A 70 -1.45 -27.44 -9.35
N ILE A 71 -2.59 -28.12 -9.53
CA ILE A 71 -3.50 -28.49 -8.46
C ILE A 71 -3.15 -29.90 -7.95
N CYS A 72 -2.87 -30.04 -6.66
CA CYS A 72 -2.55 -31.32 -6.02
C CYS A 72 -3.80 -32.03 -5.47
N ALA A 73 -4.83 -31.27 -5.09
CA ALA A 73 -6.10 -31.77 -4.57
C ALA A 73 -7.23 -30.78 -4.87
N SER A 74 -8.45 -31.29 -5.03
CA SER A 74 -9.66 -30.48 -5.22
C SER A 74 -10.76 -30.96 -4.29
N PHE A 75 -11.52 -30.03 -3.72
CA PHE A 75 -12.61 -30.33 -2.80
C PHE A 75 -13.88 -29.56 -3.17
N ASP A 76 -15.01 -30.25 -3.00
CA ASP A 76 -16.36 -29.68 -3.12
C ASP A 76 -16.95 -29.38 -1.74
N PRO A 77 -17.98 -28.50 -1.66
CA PRO A 77 -18.75 -28.29 -0.44
C PRO A 77 -19.20 -29.60 0.21
N GLY A 78 -19.06 -29.70 1.54
CA GLY A 78 -19.30 -30.91 2.32
C GLY A 78 -18.01 -31.60 2.79
N SER A 79 -16.85 -31.22 2.25
CA SER A 79 -15.54 -31.65 2.74
C SER A 79 -15.25 -31.09 4.12
N THR A 80 -14.61 -31.89 4.98
CA THR A 80 -14.26 -31.49 6.36
C THR A 80 -12.94 -30.72 6.42
N ALA A 81 -12.75 -29.94 7.50
CA ALA A 81 -11.47 -29.27 7.75
C ALA A 81 -10.29 -30.26 7.82
N SER A 82 -10.49 -31.43 8.42
CA SER A 82 -9.46 -32.48 8.50
C SER A 82 -9.06 -33.05 7.14
N GLN A 83 -10.00 -33.19 6.20
CA GLN A 83 -9.69 -33.62 4.83
C GLN A 83 -8.87 -32.56 4.08
N ILE A 84 -9.22 -31.29 4.25
CA ILE A 84 -8.50 -30.17 3.64
C ILE A 84 -7.10 -30.04 4.24
N ASP A 85 -6.95 -30.10 5.57
CA ASP A 85 -5.66 -30.04 6.26
C ASP A 85 -4.74 -31.21 5.87
N ALA A 86 -5.28 -32.42 5.77
CA ALA A 86 -4.52 -33.58 5.31
C ALA A 86 -4.00 -33.38 3.87
N ALA A 87 -4.81 -32.79 3.00
CA ALA A 87 -4.39 -32.45 1.64
C ALA A 87 -3.35 -31.33 1.61
N ILE A 88 -3.48 -30.29 2.42
CA ILE A 88 -2.45 -29.24 2.55
C ILE A 88 -1.13 -29.84 3.01
N ALA A 89 -1.15 -30.71 4.03
CA ALA A 89 0.02 -31.39 4.53
C ALA A 89 0.69 -32.29 3.48
N ALA A 90 -0.10 -33.01 2.67
CA ALA A 90 0.39 -33.90 1.62
C ALA A 90 0.78 -33.17 0.32
N CYS A 91 0.26 -31.97 0.07
CA CYS A 91 0.45 -31.24 -1.18
C CYS A 91 1.94 -30.98 -1.44
N PRO A 92 2.45 -31.27 -2.65
CA PRO A 92 3.83 -30.97 -3.00
C PRO A 92 4.12 -29.47 -3.02
N SER A 93 5.39 -29.11 -2.80
CA SER A 93 5.88 -27.74 -2.89
C SER A 93 5.57 -27.14 -4.26
N GLY A 94 5.10 -25.89 -4.29
CA GLY A 94 4.75 -25.16 -5.50
C GLY A 94 3.35 -25.47 -6.07
N GLN A 95 2.51 -26.21 -5.34
CA GLN A 95 1.18 -26.63 -5.80
C GLN A 95 0.02 -26.05 -4.98
N VAL A 96 -1.19 -26.34 -5.45
CA VAL A 96 -2.44 -25.72 -4.99
C VAL A 96 -3.40 -26.78 -4.46
N VAL A 97 -3.93 -26.59 -3.26
CA VAL A 97 -5.18 -27.23 -2.82
C VAL A 97 -6.32 -26.32 -3.27
N PHE A 98 -7.19 -26.82 -4.13
CA PHE A 98 -8.26 -26.06 -4.74
C PHE A 98 -9.61 -26.36 -4.08
N LEU A 99 -10.38 -25.31 -3.80
CA LEU A 99 -11.74 -25.39 -3.26
C LEU A 99 -12.72 -24.91 -4.33
N ALA A 100 -13.64 -25.77 -4.74
CA ALA A 100 -14.65 -25.45 -5.74
C ALA A 100 -15.60 -24.34 -5.27
N ALA A 101 -16.44 -23.85 -6.18
CA ALA A 101 -17.47 -22.88 -5.82
C ALA A 101 -18.50 -23.48 -4.85
N GLY A 102 -18.94 -22.69 -3.89
CA GLY A 102 -19.92 -23.06 -2.87
C GLY A 102 -19.47 -22.75 -1.45
N THR A 103 -20.29 -23.16 -0.49
CA THR A 103 -20.10 -22.89 0.93
C THR A 103 -19.56 -24.12 1.66
N PHE A 104 -18.38 -23.99 2.26
CA PHE A 104 -17.77 -24.99 3.13
C PHE A 104 -18.04 -24.60 4.58
N THR A 105 -18.74 -25.45 5.32
CA THR A 105 -18.94 -25.27 6.77
C THR A 105 -17.91 -26.09 7.52
N LEU A 106 -16.97 -25.43 8.20
CA LEU A 106 -15.79 -26.05 8.80
C LEU A 106 -15.84 -25.95 10.33
N SER A 107 -15.91 -27.09 11.01
CA SER A 107 -15.97 -27.17 12.48
C SER A 107 -14.62 -26.98 13.18
N ALA A 108 -13.55 -26.77 12.42
CA ALA A 108 -12.20 -26.49 12.90
C ALA A 108 -11.51 -25.55 11.90
N GLY A 109 -10.47 -24.85 12.37
CA GLY A 109 -9.62 -24.04 11.51
C GLY A 109 -8.69 -24.88 10.62
N LEU A 110 -7.96 -24.21 9.72
CA LEU A 110 -7.03 -24.82 8.77
C LEU A 110 -5.57 -24.46 9.08
N ASN A 111 -4.66 -25.38 8.80
CA ASN A 111 -3.23 -25.24 9.03
C ASN A 111 -2.45 -25.27 7.72
N MET A 112 -1.73 -24.19 7.44
CA MET A 112 -0.96 -24.04 6.22
C MET A 112 0.40 -24.72 6.29
N LYS A 113 0.92 -25.08 5.12
CA LYS A 113 2.25 -25.67 4.92
C LYS A 113 3.08 -24.77 4.01
N SER A 114 4.38 -24.69 4.27
CA SER A 114 5.33 -24.01 3.38
C SER A 114 5.16 -24.48 1.93
N ASP A 115 5.29 -23.54 1.00
CA ASP A 115 5.21 -23.76 -0.43
C ASP A 115 3.84 -24.25 -0.98
N VAL A 116 2.76 -24.17 -0.19
CA VAL A 116 1.42 -24.58 -0.62
C VAL A 116 0.47 -23.38 -0.67
N THR A 117 -0.38 -23.33 -1.70
CA THR A 117 -1.47 -22.38 -1.79
C THR A 117 -2.81 -23.07 -1.53
N LEU A 118 -3.66 -22.47 -0.69
CA LEU A 118 -5.07 -22.80 -0.61
C LEU A 118 -5.85 -21.78 -1.44
N ARG A 119 -6.52 -22.24 -2.50
CA ARG A 119 -7.18 -21.37 -3.48
C ARG A 119 -8.65 -21.74 -3.64
N GLY A 120 -9.53 -20.74 -3.55
CA GLY A 120 -10.93 -20.89 -3.92
C GLY A 120 -11.20 -20.54 -5.38
N ALA A 121 -12.42 -20.76 -5.83
CA ALA A 121 -12.85 -20.35 -7.17
C ALA A 121 -13.00 -18.83 -7.30
N GLY A 122 -13.02 -18.03 -6.24
CA GLY A 122 -13.24 -16.58 -6.27
C GLY A 122 -13.87 -16.10 -4.97
N ALA A 123 -13.59 -14.85 -4.56
CA ALA A 123 -14.13 -14.32 -3.30
C ALA A 123 -15.66 -14.34 -3.23
N ASN A 124 -16.33 -14.11 -4.36
CA ASN A 124 -17.78 -14.20 -4.52
C ASN A 124 -18.30 -15.63 -4.83
N ARG A 125 -17.42 -16.62 -5.03
CA ARG A 125 -17.78 -17.98 -5.47
C ARG A 125 -17.52 -19.07 -4.43
N THR A 126 -16.46 -18.96 -3.65
CA THR A 126 -16.10 -19.93 -2.61
C THR A 126 -16.17 -19.25 -1.25
N LYS A 127 -16.93 -19.83 -0.31
CA LYS A 127 -17.12 -19.28 1.04
C LYS A 127 -16.75 -20.32 2.09
N LEU A 128 -15.81 -20.00 2.97
CA LEU A 128 -15.49 -20.78 4.16
C LEU A 128 -16.21 -20.17 5.36
N VAL A 129 -17.13 -20.91 5.96
CA VAL A 129 -17.83 -20.54 7.20
C VAL A 129 -17.30 -21.43 8.31
N PHE A 130 -16.59 -20.83 9.25
CA PHE A 130 -16.00 -21.54 10.37
C PHE A 130 -16.96 -21.55 11.56
N THR A 131 -17.13 -22.71 12.18
CA THR A 131 -17.80 -22.86 13.49
C THR A 131 -16.83 -23.28 14.60
N GLY A 132 -15.54 -23.40 14.27
CA GLY A 132 -14.44 -23.63 15.19
C GLY A 132 -13.14 -22.99 14.71
N THR A 133 -12.13 -22.96 15.57
CA THR A 133 -10.83 -22.32 15.33
C THR A 133 -9.71 -23.36 15.21
N THR A 134 -8.48 -22.91 14.92
CA THR A 134 -7.26 -23.74 15.02
C THR A 134 -6.25 -23.08 15.96
N GLN A 135 -5.51 -23.88 16.71
CA GLN A 135 -4.48 -23.35 17.61
C GLN A 135 -3.25 -22.90 16.81
N CYS A 136 -2.90 -21.61 16.93
CA CYS A 136 -1.75 -21.02 16.25
C CYS A 136 -0.71 -20.51 17.25
N ASP A 137 -0.25 -21.40 18.14
CA ASP A 137 0.82 -21.28 19.16
C ASP A 137 0.83 -20.05 20.11
N ARG A 138 0.47 -18.83 19.71
CA ARG A 138 0.37 -17.62 20.56
C ARG A 138 -1.09 -17.19 20.78
N GLY A 139 -1.34 -16.80 22.03
CA GLY A 139 -2.47 -15.98 22.46
C GLY A 139 -3.49 -16.78 23.28
N PRO A 140 -4.01 -16.24 24.41
CA PRO A 140 -5.31 -16.70 24.87
C PRO A 140 -6.34 -16.47 23.74
N PRO A 141 -7.49 -17.15 23.78
CA PRO A 141 -8.58 -16.91 22.84
C PRO A 141 -8.80 -15.40 22.58
N PRO A 142 -9.15 -15.03 21.34
CA PRO A 142 -9.62 -15.95 20.32
C PRO A 142 -8.55 -16.43 19.33
N TYR A 143 -8.51 -17.75 19.14
CA TYR A 143 -7.68 -18.41 18.13
C TYR A 143 -8.12 -18.06 16.70
N PRO A 144 -7.20 -18.09 15.72
CA PRO A 144 -7.54 -17.84 14.31
C PRO A 144 -8.28 -19.02 13.69
N VAL A 145 -8.89 -18.78 12.53
CA VAL A 145 -9.48 -19.84 11.69
C VAL A 145 -8.53 -20.38 10.63
N ILE A 146 -7.47 -19.64 10.29
CA ILE A 146 -6.39 -20.11 9.43
C ILE A 146 -5.05 -19.76 10.07
N CYS A 147 -4.18 -20.76 10.20
CA CYS A 147 -2.87 -20.63 10.83
C CYS A 147 -1.75 -20.93 9.83
N PHE A 148 -0.81 -20.00 9.72
CA PHE A 148 0.51 -20.21 9.13
C PHE A 148 1.52 -20.15 10.27
N LYS A 149 2.24 -21.25 10.53
CA LYS A 149 3.23 -21.26 11.61
C LYS A 149 4.52 -21.99 11.27
N GLY A 150 5.63 -21.35 11.63
CA GLY A 150 6.89 -22.02 11.91
C GLY A 150 6.88 -22.72 13.27
N SER A 151 8.05 -22.95 13.85
CA SER A 151 8.17 -23.43 15.23
C SER A 151 7.75 -22.37 16.25
N PHE A 152 7.51 -22.80 17.49
CA PHE A 152 6.99 -21.92 18.54
C PHE A 152 8.08 -21.06 19.17
N ASN A 153 8.41 -19.96 18.50
CA ASN A 153 9.29 -18.91 18.98
C ASN A 153 8.49 -17.65 19.32
N TRP A 154 8.73 -17.05 20.49
CA TRP A 154 8.06 -15.82 20.90
C TRP A 154 8.87 -15.05 21.96
N ALA A 155 8.48 -13.80 22.24
CA ALA A 155 9.24 -12.90 23.10
C ALA A 155 9.53 -13.46 24.51
N GLY A 156 8.59 -14.18 25.14
CA GLY A 156 8.80 -14.80 26.46
C GLY A 156 9.34 -16.23 26.41
N GLY A 157 9.55 -16.79 25.21
CA GLY A 157 10.01 -18.16 25.00
C GLY A 157 10.78 -18.25 23.69
N VAL A 158 12.01 -17.76 23.72
CA VAL A 158 12.92 -17.73 22.58
C VAL A 158 13.52 -19.13 22.37
N GLU A 159 13.43 -19.66 21.16
CA GLU A 159 14.00 -20.98 20.84
C GLU A 159 15.52 -20.93 20.65
N ASN A 160 16.01 -19.91 19.94
CA ASN A 160 17.42 -19.72 19.64
C ASN A 160 17.79 -18.24 19.78
N SER A 161 18.97 -17.96 20.32
CA SER A 161 19.49 -16.60 20.43
C SER A 161 21.01 -16.53 20.37
N ALA A 162 21.51 -15.34 20.04
CA ALA A 162 22.91 -14.99 20.09
C ALA A 162 23.07 -13.51 20.45
N ASP A 163 24.21 -13.17 21.03
CA ASP A 163 24.62 -11.77 21.13
C ASP A 163 25.05 -11.28 19.75
N TRP A 164 24.56 -10.11 19.35
CA TRP A 164 24.98 -9.44 18.13
C TRP A 164 26.13 -8.50 18.50
N THR A 165 27.34 -8.82 18.04
CA THR A 165 28.59 -8.23 18.57
C THR A 165 29.29 -7.25 17.63
N ALA A 166 28.96 -7.25 16.33
CA ALA A 166 29.48 -6.29 15.36
C ALA A 166 28.58 -6.16 14.11
N GLY A 167 28.78 -5.08 13.35
CA GLY A 167 28.02 -4.80 12.11
C GLY A 167 26.75 -3.97 12.32
N TYR A 168 26.74 -3.04 13.28
CA TYR A 168 25.55 -2.27 13.68
C TYR A 168 25.17 -1.13 12.72
N GLY A 169 26.07 -0.70 11.84
CA GLY A 169 25.85 0.50 11.03
C GLY A 169 24.69 0.34 10.06
N LYS A 170 23.89 1.39 9.88
CA LYS A 170 22.83 1.46 8.85
C LYS A 170 23.37 1.03 7.49
N GLY A 171 22.63 0.20 6.77
CA GLY A 171 22.98 -0.38 5.47
C GLY A 171 23.91 -1.60 5.54
N THR A 172 24.45 -1.94 6.71
CA THR A 172 25.32 -3.13 6.84
C THR A 172 24.53 -4.41 6.55
N THR A 173 25.09 -5.29 5.72
CA THR A 173 24.51 -6.58 5.34
C THR A 173 25.26 -7.78 5.91
N VAL A 174 26.33 -7.58 6.67
CA VAL A 174 27.07 -8.64 7.37
C VAL A 174 27.18 -8.28 8.84
N ILE A 175 26.61 -9.13 9.69
CA ILE A 175 26.64 -8.98 11.15
C ILE A 175 27.44 -10.12 11.78
N THR A 176 28.00 -9.87 12.97
CA THR A 176 28.69 -10.91 13.75
C THR A 176 27.84 -11.34 14.93
N LEU A 177 27.54 -12.64 15.01
CA LEU A 177 26.82 -13.25 16.13
C LEU A 177 27.78 -14.05 17.03
N SER A 178 27.45 -14.20 18.32
CA SER A 178 28.23 -15.07 19.21
C SER A 178 28.14 -16.55 18.85
N ASN A 179 27.04 -16.96 18.23
CA ASN A 179 26.84 -18.30 17.66
C ASN A 179 25.83 -18.25 16.50
N THR A 180 25.82 -19.28 15.67
CA THR A 180 24.89 -19.43 14.53
C THR A 180 24.13 -20.75 14.58
N ALA A 181 23.85 -21.26 15.79
CA ALA A 181 23.22 -22.55 15.98
C ALA A 181 21.85 -22.60 15.27
N ASN A 182 21.58 -23.70 14.57
CA ASN A 182 20.30 -23.93 13.86
C ASN A 182 19.95 -22.93 12.74
N LEU A 183 20.81 -21.96 12.42
CA LEU A 183 20.59 -21.05 11.30
C LEU A 183 20.80 -21.73 9.95
N ARG A 184 19.93 -21.41 8.99
CA ARG A 184 19.98 -21.92 7.62
C ARG A 184 19.84 -20.79 6.63
N ALA A 185 20.86 -20.58 5.81
CA ALA A 185 20.82 -19.60 4.74
C ALA A 185 19.64 -19.87 3.79
N GLY A 186 18.87 -18.83 3.48
CA GLY A 186 17.68 -18.87 2.63
C GLY A 186 16.41 -19.44 3.30
N GLU A 187 16.51 -19.98 4.52
CA GLU A 187 15.37 -20.58 5.24
C GLU A 187 15.07 -19.90 6.56
N SER A 188 16.08 -19.34 7.24
CA SER A 188 15.92 -18.63 8.50
C SER A 188 15.77 -17.12 8.29
N PHE A 189 15.06 -16.48 9.21
CA PHE A 189 15.20 -15.06 9.49
C PHE A 189 15.75 -14.88 10.92
N LEU A 190 16.29 -13.71 11.20
CA LEU A 190 16.67 -13.23 12.53
C LEU A 190 15.72 -12.11 12.93
N ILE A 191 15.33 -12.07 14.19
CA ILE A 191 14.74 -10.89 14.82
C ILE A 191 15.86 -10.23 15.60
N LEU A 192 16.27 -9.05 15.16
CA LEU A 192 17.29 -8.23 15.80
C LEU A 192 16.62 -7.31 16.81
N ASP A 193 17.17 -7.21 18.02
CA ASP A 193 16.68 -6.31 19.06
C ASP A 193 17.81 -5.77 19.94
N GLN A 194 17.55 -4.68 20.66
CA GLN A 194 18.48 -4.09 21.62
C GLN A 194 17.70 -3.52 22.80
N VAL A 195 18.35 -3.33 23.93
CA VAL A 195 17.76 -2.71 25.12
C VAL A 195 17.42 -1.25 24.81
N ASP A 196 16.25 -0.83 25.29
CA ASP A 196 15.74 0.53 25.19
C ASP A 196 16.68 1.57 25.81
N ASP A 197 16.46 2.83 25.41
CA ASP A 197 17.19 3.97 25.93
C ASP A 197 16.73 4.29 27.36
N THR A 198 17.69 4.53 28.26
CA THR A 198 17.38 4.84 29.67
C THR A 198 17.01 6.31 29.90
N ALA A 199 17.26 7.18 28.92
CA ALA A 199 16.98 8.60 28.97
C ALA A 199 16.76 9.17 27.56
N ASP A 200 15.91 10.18 27.47
CA ASP A 200 15.69 10.93 26.24
C ASP A 200 16.83 11.93 26.02
N SER A 201 17.45 11.87 24.84
CA SER A 201 18.50 12.80 24.40
C SER A 201 17.97 13.94 23.51
N GLY A 202 16.68 13.91 23.21
CA GLY A 202 16.03 14.77 22.22
C GLY A 202 16.02 14.20 20.80
N ASP A 203 16.77 13.11 20.51
CA ASP A 203 16.77 12.47 19.20
C ASP A 203 15.93 11.18 19.20
N ILE A 204 16.44 10.09 18.60
CA ILE A 204 15.80 8.78 18.63
C ILE A 204 15.74 8.31 20.08
N TYR A 205 14.54 8.01 20.55
CA TYR A 205 14.31 7.57 21.92
C TYR A 205 13.38 6.37 21.94
N ASN A 206 13.95 5.16 22.01
CA ASN A 206 13.14 3.94 22.17
C ASN A 206 12.89 3.70 23.65
N CYS A 207 11.62 3.70 24.05
CA CYS A 207 11.26 3.48 25.44
C CYS A 207 9.86 2.85 25.57
N GLY A 208 9.77 1.84 26.43
CA GLY A 208 8.53 1.13 26.76
C GLY A 208 8.08 1.21 28.22
N VAL A 209 8.66 2.11 29.00
CA VAL A 209 8.40 2.21 30.44
C VAL A 209 7.05 2.89 30.72
N ALA A 210 6.12 2.12 31.29
CA ALA A 210 4.80 2.58 31.73
C ALA A 210 4.89 3.69 32.79
N ASN A 211 3.99 4.67 32.72
CA ASN A 211 4.00 5.89 33.54
C ASN A 211 5.32 6.70 33.46
N GLY A 212 6.10 6.49 32.40
CA GLY A 212 7.33 7.21 32.11
C GLY A 212 7.23 7.86 30.75
N CYS A 213 7.81 7.20 29.74
CA CYS A 213 7.71 7.62 28.34
C CYS A 213 6.38 7.24 27.70
N VAL A 214 5.70 6.20 28.22
CA VAL A 214 4.43 5.68 27.67
C VAL A 214 3.43 5.41 28.79
N SER A 215 2.14 5.37 28.49
CA SER A 215 1.08 5.26 29.53
C SER A 215 0.87 3.84 30.04
N GLN A 216 0.79 2.85 29.16
CA GLN A 216 0.45 1.47 29.52
C GLN A 216 1.64 0.50 29.43
N GLY A 217 2.79 0.98 28.93
CA GLY A 217 3.97 0.16 28.70
C GLY A 217 3.90 -0.63 27.41
N SER A 218 5.04 -1.14 26.98
CA SER A 218 5.13 -1.91 25.74
C SER A 218 4.71 -3.35 25.93
N ASP A 219 3.63 -3.75 25.28
CA ASP A 219 3.16 -5.12 25.27
C ASP A 219 3.99 -6.00 24.32
N GLY A 220 4.15 -7.27 24.69
CA GLY A 220 4.72 -8.37 23.91
C GLY A 220 6.09 -8.11 23.25
N MET A 221 6.88 -7.28 23.91
CA MET A 221 8.31 -7.12 23.67
C MET A 221 9.13 -8.12 24.48
N ARG A 222 10.33 -8.43 24.01
CA ARG A 222 11.32 -9.10 24.86
C ARG A 222 11.73 -8.14 25.98
N THR A 223 11.92 -8.70 27.17
CA THR A 223 12.56 -8.01 28.29
C THR A 223 13.91 -8.68 28.58
N ALA A 224 14.87 -7.89 29.03
CA ALA A 224 16.18 -8.37 29.44
C ALA A 224 16.68 -7.57 30.65
N PRO A 225 17.74 -8.01 31.35
CA PRO A 225 18.43 -7.14 32.29
C PRO A 225 18.81 -5.83 31.57
N GLY A 226 18.28 -4.70 32.06
CA GLY A 226 18.44 -3.39 31.43
C GLY A 226 17.15 -2.76 30.87
N GLY A 227 16.08 -3.53 30.64
CA GLY A 227 14.77 -2.97 30.26
C GLY A 227 14.04 -3.71 29.15
N TYR A 228 13.11 -2.98 28.51
CA TYR A 228 12.40 -3.43 27.31
C TYR A 228 13.34 -3.45 26.10
N ARG A 229 12.95 -4.22 25.07
CA ARG A 229 13.64 -4.30 23.77
C ARG A 229 12.65 -4.00 22.64
N ASN A 230 12.24 -2.74 22.52
CA ASN A 230 11.19 -2.31 21.60
C ASN A 230 11.66 -2.27 20.14
N GLN A 231 12.83 -1.68 19.90
CA GLN A 231 13.39 -1.56 18.55
C GLN A 231 13.71 -2.94 17.99
N ARG A 232 13.06 -3.28 16.87
CA ARG A 232 13.20 -4.60 16.22
C ARG A 232 13.31 -4.50 14.71
N GLN A 233 14.14 -5.37 14.13
CA GLN A 233 14.18 -5.57 12.68
C GLN A 233 14.25 -7.07 12.37
N VAL A 234 13.37 -7.54 11.48
CA VAL A 234 13.34 -8.94 11.03
C VAL A 234 14.06 -9.07 9.70
N VAL A 235 15.20 -9.75 9.67
CA VAL A 235 16.07 -9.86 8.49
C VAL A 235 16.22 -11.31 8.04
N LYS A 236 16.25 -11.57 6.74
CA LYS A 236 16.50 -12.91 6.19
C LYS A 236 17.99 -13.24 6.22
N VAL A 237 18.33 -14.45 6.62
CA VAL A 237 19.71 -14.94 6.52
C VAL A 237 19.98 -15.41 5.09
N THR A 238 20.98 -14.82 4.43
CA THR A 238 21.33 -15.15 3.03
C THR A 238 22.62 -15.95 2.91
N ALA A 239 23.55 -15.82 3.86
CA ALA A 239 24.77 -16.64 3.94
C ALA A 239 25.30 -16.69 5.37
N ILE A 240 26.09 -17.73 5.68
CA ILE A 240 26.71 -17.94 7.00
C ILE A 240 28.16 -18.36 6.78
N ALA A 241 29.11 -17.67 7.42
CA ALA A 241 30.54 -17.96 7.40
C ALA A 241 31.11 -17.89 8.82
N GLY A 242 31.08 -19.02 9.52
CA GLY A 242 31.37 -19.07 10.96
C GLY A 242 30.37 -18.19 11.70
N ASN A 243 30.87 -17.24 12.49
CA ASN A 243 30.05 -16.28 13.25
C ASN A 243 29.61 -15.05 12.44
N GLN A 244 30.03 -14.91 11.18
CA GLN A 244 29.56 -13.85 10.30
C GLN A 244 28.31 -14.30 9.54
N VAL A 245 27.23 -13.55 9.67
CA VAL A 245 25.94 -13.83 9.04
C VAL A 245 25.62 -12.72 8.05
N THR A 246 25.42 -13.08 6.79
CA THR A 246 24.92 -12.15 5.78
C THR A 246 23.40 -12.09 5.85
N ILE A 247 22.87 -10.88 5.88
CA ILE A 247 21.45 -10.58 6.07
C ILE A 247 20.90 -9.76 4.89
N ALA A 248 19.61 -9.89 4.65
CA ALA A 248 18.86 -9.05 3.73
C ALA A 248 17.47 -8.71 4.32
N PRO A 249 17.05 -7.43 4.30
CA PRO A 249 17.81 -6.24 3.90
C PRO A 249 18.91 -5.90 4.92
N GLY A 250 19.69 -4.86 4.63
CA GLY A 250 20.67 -4.33 5.58
C GLY A 250 20.01 -3.63 6.77
N ILE A 251 20.81 -3.29 7.78
CA ILE A 251 20.32 -2.62 9.00
C ILE A 251 19.66 -1.27 8.68
N TYR A 252 18.45 -1.02 9.19
CA TYR A 252 17.68 0.18 8.85
C TYR A 252 17.96 1.40 9.73
N MET A 253 18.03 1.20 11.04
CA MET A 253 18.15 2.29 11.99
C MET A 253 19.62 2.63 12.27
N PRO A 254 19.99 3.91 12.46
CA PRO A 254 21.38 4.32 12.69
C PRO A 254 21.84 4.23 14.16
N ASN A 255 20.97 3.85 15.10
CA ASN A 255 21.21 3.93 16.55
C ASN A 255 21.53 2.57 17.21
N TRP A 256 21.73 1.51 16.43
CA TRP A 256 22.19 0.22 16.95
C TRP A 256 23.62 0.36 17.49
N ARG A 257 23.85 -0.09 18.74
CA ARG A 257 25.15 0.12 19.39
C ARG A 257 25.42 -0.89 20.50
N ALA A 258 26.69 -1.25 20.68
CA ALA A 258 27.12 -2.26 21.66
C ALA A 258 26.69 -1.94 23.10
N SER A 259 26.60 -0.65 23.48
CA SER A 259 26.17 -0.21 24.81
C SER A 259 24.70 -0.55 25.13
N GLN A 260 23.90 -0.99 24.15
CA GLN A 260 22.50 -1.36 24.29
C GLN A 260 22.30 -2.90 24.24
N ALA A 261 23.39 -3.65 24.40
CA ALA A 261 23.41 -5.11 24.38
C ALA A 261 22.57 -5.74 23.24
N PRO A 262 22.89 -5.44 21.95
CA PRO A 262 22.12 -5.96 20.83
C PRO A 262 22.13 -7.50 20.79
N GLN A 263 21.01 -8.11 20.43
CA GLN A 263 20.88 -9.55 20.27
C GLN A 263 20.13 -9.90 18.97
N ALA A 264 20.31 -11.15 18.55
CA ALA A 264 19.50 -11.78 17.54
C ALA A 264 18.79 -13.00 18.14
N TRP A 265 17.56 -13.26 17.73
CA TRP A 265 16.81 -14.45 18.09
C TRP A 265 15.96 -14.96 16.93
N TRP A 266 15.68 -16.25 16.89
CA TRP A 266 15.03 -16.88 15.74
C TRP A 266 14.31 -18.19 16.05
N PRO A 267 13.25 -18.51 15.29
CA PRO A 267 12.62 -19.82 15.33
C PRO A 267 13.52 -20.91 14.74
N THR A 268 13.35 -22.13 15.23
CA THR A 268 14.00 -23.33 14.68
C THR A 268 13.53 -23.64 13.25
N THR A 269 12.25 -23.43 12.96
CA THR A 269 11.67 -23.58 11.61
C THR A 269 10.81 -22.37 11.26
N VAL A 270 10.87 -21.97 9.99
CA VAL A 270 10.10 -20.83 9.45
C VAL A 270 9.14 -21.35 8.39
N LEU A 271 7.86 -20.95 8.49
CA LEU A 271 6.92 -21.20 7.40
C LEU A 271 7.17 -20.19 6.28
N ARG A 272 7.25 -20.67 5.04
CA ARG A 272 7.58 -19.80 3.91
C ARG A 272 6.76 -20.08 2.67
N ARG A 273 6.48 -19.02 1.90
CA ARG A 273 5.90 -19.11 0.56
C ARG A 273 4.57 -19.86 0.51
N ALA A 274 3.71 -19.68 1.50
CA ALA A 274 2.35 -20.20 1.49
C ALA A 274 1.34 -19.07 1.21
N GLY A 275 0.18 -19.42 0.66
CA GLY A 275 -0.81 -18.43 0.24
C GLY A 275 -2.26 -18.81 0.47
N ILE A 276 -3.10 -17.82 0.79
CA ILE A 276 -4.56 -17.91 0.66
C ILE A 276 -5.02 -17.07 -0.53
N GLU A 277 -5.82 -17.65 -1.40
CA GLU A 277 -6.27 -17.00 -2.63
C GLU A 277 -7.78 -17.17 -2.89
N ASN A 278 -8.43 -16.11 -3.37
CA ASN A 278 -9.69 -16.18 -4.12
C ASN A 278 -10.86 -16.85 -3.36
N MET A 279 -11.17 -16.40 -2.15
CA MET A 279 -12.29 -16.94 -1.35
C MET A 279 -12.83 -15.92 -0.34
N THR A 280 -14.07 -16.13 0.12
CA THR A 280 -14.58 -15.50 1.33
C THR A 280 -14.22 -16.35 2.55
N ILE A 281 -13.71 -15.71 3.61
CA ILE A 281 -13.51 -16.30 4.94
C ILE A 281 -14.46 -15.60 5.90
N GLN A 282 -15.31 -16.39 6.56
CA GLN A 282 -16.16 -15.95 7.65
C GLN A 282 -15.77 -16.72 8.92
N PRO A 283 -14.98 -16.10 9.82
CA PRO A 283 -14.63 -16.72 11.08
C PRO A 283 -15.87 -17.00 11.94
N VAL A 284 -15.73 -17.94 12.87
CA VAL A 284 -16.71 -18.10 13.97
C VAL A 284 -16.77 -16.80 14.77
N ASP A 285 -17.93 -16.46 15.33
CA ASP A 285 -18.06 -15.31 16.23
C ASP A 285 -17.04 -15.41 17.36
N GLY A 286 -16.36 -14.30 17.66
CA GLY A 286 -15.23 -14.30 18.57
C GLY A 286 -13.92 -14.73 17.94
N GLY A 287 -13.86 -15.55 16.90
CA GLY A 287 -12.63 -16.07 16.31
C GLY A 287 -11.74 -15.03 15.64
N GLY A 288 -10.42 -15.22 15.74
CA GLY A 288 -9.46 -14.50 14.89
C GLY A 288 -9.61 -14.91 13.41
N GLY A 289 -9.16 -14.05 12.49
CA GLY A 289 -9.12 -14.36 11.06
C GLY A 289 -7.95 -15.28 10.71
N ILE A 290 -6.96 -14.72 10.04
CA ILE A 290 -5.76 -15.40 9.56
C ILE A 290 -4.58 -14.97 10.43
N ASN A 291 -3.80 -15.92 10.95
CA ASN A 291 -2.54 -15.60 11.62
C ASN A 291 -1.36 -16.13 10.83
N ILE A 292 -0.41 -15.25 10.54
CA ILE A 292 0.89 -15.54 9.95
C ILE A 292 1.95 -15.35 11.02
N GLN A 293 2.49 -16.46 11.53
CA GLN A 293 3.41 -16.48 12.67
C GLN A 293 4.72 -17.17 12.33
N ASN A 294 5.84 -16.57 12.74
CA ASN A 294 7.18 -17.13 12.49
C ASN A 294 7.34 -17.56 11.03
N ALA A 295 6.95 -16.66 10.14
CA ALA A 295 6.77 -16.95 8.73
C ALA A 295 7.24 -15.78 7.85
N MET A 296 7.64 -16.10 6.63
CA MET A 296 8.09 -15.09 5.67
C MET A 296 7.61 -15.40 4.25
N GLU A 297 7.54 -14.38 3.41
CA GLU A 297 7.24 -14.53 1.98
C GLU A 297 5.87 -15.20 1.72
N CYS A 298 4.91 -15.03 2.65
CA CYS A 298 3.55 -15.55 2.51
C CYS A 298 2.60 -14.47 1.96
N TRP A 299 1.44 -14.87 1.45
CA TRP A 299 0.50 -13.93 0.86
C TRP A 299 -0.97 -14.23 1.13
N ILE A 300 -1.77 -13.16 1.05
CA ILE A 300 -3.23 -13.23 1.04
C ILE A 300 -3.69 -12.31 -0.09
N THR A 301 -4.36 -12.87 -1.10
CA THR A 301 -4.85 -12.07 -2.23
C THR A 301 -6.18 -12.54 -2.79
N GLY A 302 -6.99 -11.59 -3.24
CA GLY A 302 -8.33 -11.86 -3.73
C GLY A 302 -9.24 -12.47 -2.67
N VAL A 303 -8.97 -12.19 -1.39
CA VAL A 303 -9.73 -12.71 -0.25
C VAL A 303 -10.71 -11.65 0.24
N ARG A 304 -11.92 -12.10 0.57
CA ARG A 304 -12.85 -11.33 1.38
C ARG A 304 -12.89 -11.91 2.79
N SER A 305 -12.69 -11.12 3.83
CA SER A 305 -12.87 -11.56 5.22
C SER A 305 -14.01 -10.78 5.85
N VAL A 306 -15.04 -11.49 6.32
CA VAL A 306 -16.27 -10.87 6.82
C VAL A 306 -16.53 -11.32 8.25
N LYS A 307 -16.61 -10.36 9.18
CA LYS A 307 -17.05 -10.55 10.56
C LYS A 307 -18.36 -9.80 10.75
N VAL A 308 -19.44 -10.50 11.08
CA VAL A 308 -20.80 -9.93 11.15
C VAL A 308 -21.44 -9.92 12.54
N ALA A 309 -20.74 -10.42 13.57
CA ALA A 309 -21.21 -10.37 14.94
C ALA A 309 -21.30 -8.92 15.46
N PRO A 310 -22.31 -8.56 16.27
CA PRO A 310 -22.59 -7.17 16.63
C PRO A 310 -21.48 -6.52 17.47
N PRO A 311 -21.33 -5.19 17.39
CA PRO A 311 -20.50 -4.42 18.31
C PRO A 311 -21.02 -4.57 19.74
N GLY A 312 -20.15 -4.85 20.71
CA GLY A 312 -20.54 -4.87 22.14
C GLY A 312 -19.97 -5.95 23.05
N GLY A 313 -18.85 -6.61 22.71
CA GLY A 313 -18.13 -7.43 23.68
C GLY A 313 -16.78 -7.92 23.17
N PRO A 314 -15.88 -8.43 24.05
CA PRO A 314 -14.55 -8.94 23.70
C PRO A 314 -14.54 -10.14 22.71
N GLY A 315 -15.69 -10.49 22.13
CA GLY A 315 -15.92 -11.57 21.17
C GLY A 315 -16.06 -11.11 19.71
N GLY A 316 -15.43 -10.02 19.27
CA GLY A 316 -15.36 -9.64 17.85
C GLY A 316 -14.20 -10.27 17.05
N GLY A 317 -13.32 -11.03 17.73
CA GLY A 317 -12.10 -11.58 17.13
C GLY A 317 -11.02 -10.53 16.88
N ARG A 318 -9.78 -10.80 17.33
CA ARG A 318 -8.72 -9.79 17.41
C ARG A 318 -8.45 -9.05 16.09
N ASN A 319 -8.08 -9.79 15.03
CA ASN A 319 -7.69 -9.22 13.74
C ASN A 319 -8.33 -9.97 12.56
N HIS A 320 -8.41 -9.36 11.39
CA HIS A 320 -8.60 -10.12 10.15
C HIS A 320 -7.32 -10.82 9.72
N VAL A 321 -6.18 -10.13 9.79
CA VAL A 321 -4.86 -10.69 9.54
C VAL A 321 -3.92 -10.27 10.66
N TRP A 322 -3.24 -11.23 11.28
CA TRP A 322 -2.23 -10.96 12.29
C TRP A 322 -0.87 -11.49 11.85
N LEU A 323 0.08 -10.58 11.67
CA LEU A 323 1.46 -10.86 11.29
C LEU A 323 2.36 -10.83 12.54
N THR A 324 2.73 -12.01 13.07
CA THR A 324 3.50 -12.13 14.31
C THR A 324 4.90 -12.69 14.06
N MET A 325 5.94 -11.87 14.25
CA MET A 325 7.35 -12.24 14.00
C MET A 325 7.55 -12.70 12.55
N THR A 326 7.34 -11.78 11.63
CA THR A 326 7.30 -12.10 10.20
C THR A 326 8.10 -11.13 9.34
N ARG A 327 8.39 -11.52 8.10
CA ARG A 327 8.91 -10.58 7.10
C ARG A 327 8.51 -10.87 5.67
N GLY A 328 8.49 -9.84 4.83
CA GLY A 328 8.36 -10.01 3.38
C GLY A 328 7.02 -10.61 2.93
N ASN A 329 5.94 -10.43 3.70
CA ASN A 329 4.62 -10.94 3.31
C ASN A 329 3.88 -9.92 2.44
N GLU A 330 2.98 -10.39 1.58
CA GLU A 330 2.21 -9.54 0.67
C GLU A 330 0.70 -9.75 0.89
N ILE A 331 0.02 -8.74 1.44
CA ILE A 331 -1.43 -8.72 1.64
C ILE A 331 -2.03 -7.73 0.66
N ARG A 332 -2.61 -8.25 -0.43
CA ARG A 332 -3.00 -7.41 -1.56
C ARG A 332 -4.34 -7.75 -2.18
N ASN A 333 -5.09 -6.74 -2.63
CA ASN A 333 -6.35 -6.92 -3.36
C ASN A 333 -7.36 -7.73 -2.53
N ASN A 334 -7.60 -7.30 -1.29
CA ASN A 334 -8.53 -7.95 -0.37
C ASN A 334 -9.63 -6.99 0.08
N TYR A 335 -10.71 -7.55 0.63
CA TYR A 335 -11.79 -6.80 1.27
C TYR A 335 -12.06 -7.31 2.68
N PHE A 336 -11.88 -6.45 3.67
CA PHE A 336 -12.07 -6.71 5.09
C PHE A 336 -13.31 -5.95 5.58
N TYR A 337 -14.27 -6.69 6.12
CA TYR A 337 -15.50 -6.15 6.69
C TYR A 337 -15.66 -6.53 8.15
N GLY A 338 -15.89 -5.54 9.00
CA GLY A 338 -16.37 -5.71 10.36
C GLY A 338 -15.28 -6.04 11.38
N SER A 339 -15.35 -5.43 12.57
CA SER A 339 -14.57 -5.87 13.73
C SER A 339 -15.34 -5.62 15.03
N GLY A 340 -14.75 -5.93 16.19
CA GLY A 340 -15.41 -5.82 17.49
C GLY A 340 -15.71 -4.40 17.97
N GLY A 341 -15.27 -3.36 17.26
CA GLY A 341 -15.60 -1.96 17.56
C GLY A 341 -14.89 -1.37 18.77
N GLN A 342 -13.82 -2.00 19.26
CA GLN A 342 -13.10 -1.61 20.48
C GLN A 342 -11.59 -1.93 20.36
N SER A 343 -10.82 -1.73 21.42
CA SER A 343 -9.41 -2.14 21.48
C SER A 343 -9.23 -3.59 21.04
N GLN A 344 -8.10 -3.89 20.38
CA GLN A 344 -7.78 -5.23 19.88
C GLN A 344 -8.81 -5.75 18.85
N SER A 345 -9.34 -4.88 17.99
CA SER A 345 -10.31 -5.23 16.93
C SER A 345 -9.85 -4.71 15.56
N TYR A 346 -8.76 -5.23 15.01
CA TYR A 346 -8.04 -4.60 13.89
C TYR A 346 -8.27 -5.29 12.53
N GLY A 347 -7.93 -4.57 11.46
CA GLY A 347 -7.85 -5.11 10.11
C GLY A 347 -6.62 -6.00 9.98
N ILE A 348 -5.49 -5.36 9.71
CA ILE A 348 -4.17 -6.00 9.65
C ILE A 348 -3.31 -5.46 10.79
N GLU A 349 -2.75 -6.36 11.60
CA GLU A 349 -1.87 -6.04 12.73
C GLU A 349 -0.47 -6.68 12.55
N TRP A 350 0.59 -5.94 12.91
CA TRP A 350 1.99 -6.41 12.95
C TRP A 350 2.53 -6.50 14.37
N TYR A 351 3.25 -7.59 14.67
CA TYR A 351 3.73 -7.82 16.04
C TYR A 351 4.88 -8.85 16.20
N PRO A 352 6.16 -8.47 16.02
CA PRO A 352 6.65 -7.46 15.09
C PRO A 352 6.64 -7.97 13.64
N GLY A 353 6.84 -7.08 12.67
CA GLY A 353 7.16 -7.46 11.29
C GLY A 353 8.21 -6.55 10.65
N SER A 354 8.78 -7.00 9.53
CA SER A 354 9.59 -6.13 8.66
C SER A 354 9.36 -6.42 7.19
N ASP A 355 9.54 -5.43 6.33
CA ASP A 355 9.43 -5.56 4.88
C ASP A 355 8.09 -6.16 4.41
N ASN A 356 7.00 -6.06 5.15
CA ASN A 356 5.70 -6.52 4.66
C ASN A 356 5.09 -5.48 3.72
N LEU A 357 4.36 -5.94 2.72
CA LEU A 357 3.63 -5.11 1.78
C LEU A 357 2.13 -5.31 1.95
N VAL A 358 1.42 -4.23 2.30
CA VAL A 358 -0.04 -4.20 2.39
C VAL A 358 -0.55 -3.20 1.37
N GLU A 359 -1.07 -3.70 0.25
CA GLU A 359 -1.46 -2.82 -0.86
C GLU A 359 -2.83 -3.08 -1.48
N ASN A 360 -3.50 -1.99 -1.90
CA ASN A 360 -4.76 -2.04 -2.64
C ASN A 360 -5.88 -2.86 -1.94
N ASN A 361 -5.94 -2.82 -0.61
CA ASN A 361 -6.99 -3.47 0.17
C ASN A 361 -8.14 -2.49 0.49
N ILE A 362 -9.33 -3.05 0.71
CA ILE A 362 -10.54 -2.33 1.14
C ILE A 362 -10.84 -2.72 2.58
N PHE A 363 -11.03 -1.72 3.44
CA PHE A 363 -11.47 -1.88 4.82
C PHE A 363 -12.79 -1.14 5.04
N GLN A 364 -13.79 -1.84 5.55
CA GLN A 364 -15.09 -1.25 5.88
C GLN A 364 -15.53 -1.74 7.26
N HIS A 365 -16.02 -0.83 8.11
CA HIS A 365 -16.54 -1.21 9.42
C HIS A 365 -15.48 -1.88 10.32
N VAL A 366 -14.23 -1.46 10.17
CA VAL A 366 -13.07 -2.00 10.91
C VAL A 366 -12.52 -0.91 11.82
N THR A 367 -12.31 -1.22 13.11
CA THR A 367 -11.81 -0.25 14.11
C THR A 367 -10.50 0.40 13.71
N SER A 368 -9.42 -0.36 13.56
CA SER A 368 -8.15 0.17 13.08
C SER A 368 -7.76 -0.64 11.84
N PRO A 369 -7.97 -0.11 10.62
CA PRO A 369 -7.72 -0.83 9.37
C PRO A 369 -6.30 -1.39 9.26
N MET A 370 -5.31 -0.54 9.53
CA MET A 370 -3.90 -0.90 9.50
C MET A 370 -3.25 -0.43 10.80
N LEU A 371 -2.86 -1.38 11.65
CA LEU A 371 -2.25 -1.10 12.93
C LEU A 371 -0.87 -1.75 13.03
N VAL A 372 0.18 -0.93 13.00
CA VAL A 372 1.54 -1.42 13.23
C VAL A 372 1.77 -1.43 14.74
N GLY A 373 1.79 -2.64 15.30
CA GLY A 373 2.20 -2.83 16.70
C GLY A 373 3.69 -2.61 16.83
N THR A 374 4.49 -3.33 16.04
CA THR A 374 5.90 -2.97 15.82
C THR A 374 6.33 -3.37 14.43
N GLY A 375 6.90 -2.45 13.67
CA GLY A 375 7.28 -2.66 12.28
C GLY A 375 8.61 -2.01 11.92
N SER A 376 9.32 -2.56 10.94
CA SER A 376 10.37 -1.81 10.28
C SER A 376 10.51 -2.11 8.79
N GLY A 377 10.57 -1.04 7.98
CA GLY A 377 10.67 -1.16 6.52
C GLY A 377 9.41 -1.68 5.83
N ASP A 378 8.28 -1.81 6.54
CA ASP A 378 7.01 -2.19 5.92
C ASP A 378 6.46 -1.07 5.03
N VAL A 379 5.71 -1.47 4.00
CA VAL A 379 5.02 -0.58 3.05
C VAL A 379 3.52 -0.83 3.13
N LEU A 380 2.77 0.24 3.41
CA LEU A 380 1.32 0.24 3.46
C LEU A 380 0.81 1.22 2.40
N ALA A 381 0.39 0.70 1.25
CA ALA A 381 0.20 1.51 0.06
C ALA A 381 -1.17 1.36 -0.63
N TYR A 382 -1.77 2.47 -1.04
CA TYR A 382 -2.96 2.48 -1.90
C TYR A 382 -4.20 1.76 -1.34
N ASN A 383 -4.27 1.59 -0.03
CA ASN A 383 -5.42 1.00 0.64
C ASN A 383 -6.55 2.03 0.77
N PHE A 384 -7.78 1.54 0.84
CA PHE A 384 -8.97 2.34 1.07
C PHE A 384 -9.67 1.90 2.35
N SER A 385 -9.99 2.86 3.22
CA SER A 385 -10.79 2.60 4.43
C SER A 385 -11.98 3.55 4.54
N ILE A 386 -13.11 3.04 5.01
CA ILE A 386 -14.32 3.82 5.26
C ILE A 386 -15.09 3.24 6.44
N ASP A 387 -15.84 4.09 7.14
CA ASP A 387 -16.69 3.65 8.25
C ASP A 387 -15.87 2.92 9.32
N ASN A 388 -14.82 3.55 9.86
CA ASN A 388 -13.98 2.90 10.87
C ASN A 388 -14.76 2.83 12.20
N LEU A 389 -15.19 1.62 12.58
CA LEU A 389 -16.06 1.38 13.73
C LEU A 389 -15.31 1.52 15.06
N TYR A 390 -15.73 2.43 15.92
CA TYR A 390 -15.25 2.49 17.30
C TYR A 390 -16.33 3.07 18.21
N ASP A 391 -16.79 2.24 19.15
CA ASP A 391 -17.91 2.54 20.04
C ASP A 391 -17.54 2.98 21.46
N PRO A 392 -16.35 2.65 22.02
CA PRO A 392 -15.95 3.15 23.34
C PRO A 392 -16.12 4.67 23.46
N GLY A 393 -16.59 5.10 24.64
CA GLY A 393 -16.85 6.52 24.92
C GLY A 393 -18.07 7.10 24.20
N GLY A 394 -19.00 6.26 23.70
CA GLY A 394 -20.22 6.72 23.04
C GLY A 394 -20.06 6.96 21.53
N GLY A 395 -18.99 6.44 20.92
CA GLY A 395 -18.80 6.46 19.48
C GLY A 395 -18.33 7.79 18.87
N GLY A 396 -17.98 8.77 19.70
CA GLY A 396 -17.50 10.09 19.25
C GLY A 396 -16.04 10.13 18.80
N TRP A 397 -15.26 9.08 19.06
CA TRP A 397 -13.83 9.03 18.75
C TRP A 397 -13.58 8.51 17.34
N MET A 398 -12.80 9.24 16.55
CA MET A 398 -12.37 8.81 15.22
C MET A 398 -11.17 7.86 15.33
N GLN A 399 -11.25 6.72 14.65
CA GLN A 399 -10.09 5.85 14.45
C GLN A 399 -9.41 6.17 13.11
N PRO A 400 -8.10 6.43 13.09
CA PRO A 400 -7.40 6.69 11.85
C PRO A 400 -7.30 5.42 10.99
N THR A 401 -7.03 5.61 9.70
CA THR A 401 -6.77 4.53 8.75
C THR A 401 -5.49 3.79 9.09
N TYR A 402 -4.47 4.55 9.49
CA TYR A 402 -3.18 4.05 9.95
C TYR A 402 -2.98 4.39 11.42
N ALA A 403 -2.55 3.41 12.22
CA ALA A 403 -2.13 3.60 13.59
C ALA A 403 -0.77 2.93 13.87
N SER A 404 0.14 3.64 14.53
CA SER A 404 1.27 3.03 15.25
C SER A 404 0.95 2.91 16.73
N HIS A 405 1.24 1.77 17.32
CA HIS A 405 0.78 1.42 18.67
C HIS A 405 1.94 1.12 19.62
N ASN A 406 2.73 0.07 19.41
CA ASN A 406 3.84 -0.29 20.32
C ASN A 406 5.18 0.29 19.84
N GLY A 407 6.19 0.24 20.70
CA GLY A 407 7.44 0.94 20.46
C GLY A 407 8.30 0.28 19.38
N GLY A 408 9.14 1.10 18.75
CA GLY A 408 10.17 0.64 17.83
C GLY A 408 9.78 0.66 16.35
N ASP A 409 8.66 1.28 16.00
CA ASP A 409 8.28 1.54 14.61
C ASP A 409 9.31 2.43 13.92
N ALA A 410 9.83 1.95 12.79
CA ALA A 410 10.92 2.61 12.10
C ALA A 410 10.90 2.41 10.58
N MET A 411 11.18 3.48 9.82
CA MET A 411 11.35 3.41 8.36
C MET A 411 10.15 2.81 7.62
N LEU A 412 8.92 3.04 8.10
CA LEU A 412 7.71 2.61 7.42
C LEU A 412 7.34 3.60 6.31
N LEU A 413 6.81 3.10 5.21
CA LEU A 413 6.24 3.92 4.13
C LEU A 413 4.73 3.72 4.09
N ILE A 414 4.00 4.81 4.33
CA ILE A 414 2.56 4.89 4.23
C ILE A 414 2.26 5.75 3.00
N GLU A 415 1.87 5.12 1.89
CA GLU A 415 1.81 5.78 0.58
C GLU A 415 0.44 5.68 -0.10
N GLY A 416 -0.10 6.77 -0.65
CA GLY A 416 -1.21 6.65 -1.60
C GLY A 416 -2.54 6.17 -1.01
N ASN A 417 -2.68 6.05 0.31
CA ASN A 417 -3.88 5.53 0.96
C ASN A 417 -5.01 6.57 0.92
N ASP A 418 -6.26 6.12 0.84
CA ASP A 418 -7.46 6.96 0.90
C ASP A 418 -8.30 6.58 2.13
N GLY A 419 -8.44 7.49 3.09
CA GLY A 419 -9.08 7.17 4.37
C GLY A 419 -9.21 8.34 5.34
N LEU A 420 -9.41 8.03 6.62
CA LEU A 420 -9.76 9.02 7.64
C LEU A 420 -8.54 9.80 8.17
N GLY A 421 -7.36 9.19 8.25
CA GLY A 421 -6.19 9.83 8.84
C GLY A 421 -5.09 8.86 9.24
N ALA A 422 -4.05 9.41 9.86
CA ALA A 422 -2.98 8.66 10.49
C ALA A 422 -2.75 9.13 11.92
N GLY A 423 -2.48 8.18 12.82
CA GLY A 423 -2.14 8.47 14.21
C GLY A 423 -0.96 7.64 14.69
N THR A 424 -0.15 8.20 15.58
CA THR A 424 0.89 7.45 16.32
C THR A 424 0.73 7.77 17.78
N ASP A 425 0.35 6.78 18.59
CA ASP A 425 0.12 7.00 20.01
C ASP A 425 1.40 6.84 20.83
N ASN A 426 1.38 7.37 22.05
CA ASN A 426 2.43 7.10 23.04
C ASN A 426 1.91 6.21 24.19
N ILE A 427 0.88 5.41 23.93
CA ILE A 427 0.24 4.55 24.92
C ILE A 427 1.15 3.34 25.18
N HIS A 428 1.68 2.74 24.11
CA HIS A 428 2.51 1.53 24.20
C HIS A 428 3.93 1.70 23.63
N GLY A 429 4.23 2.81 22.96
CA GLY A 429 5.49 2.95 22.23
C GLY A 429 5.92 4.34 21.84
N THR A 430 7.18 4.45 21.40
CA THR A 430 7.73 5.60 20.69
C THR A 430 8.05 5.21 19.24
N HIS A 431 8.00 6.18 18.33
CA HIS A 431 7.96 5.94 16.87
C HIS A 431 8.90 6.90 16.13
N HIS A 432 9.62 6.42 15.10
CA HIS A 432 10.65 7.22 14.43
C HIS A 432 10.70 7.01 12.92
N PHE A 433 11.00 8.07 12.15
CA PHE A 433 11.28 7.98 10.70
C PHE A 433 10.17 7.34 9.85
N LEU A 434 8.90 7.56 10.21
CA LEU A 434 7.77 7.18 9.36
C LEU A 434 7.63 8.17 8.21
N THR A 435 7.32 7.66 7.01
CA THR A 435 7.12 8.47 5.81
C THR A 435 5.68 8.33 5.32
N PHE A 436 4.92 9.42 5.38
CA PHE A 436 3.59 9.55 4.80
C PHE A 436 3.69 10.27 3.45
N PHE A 437 3.48 9.54 2.37
CA PHE A 437 3.66 10.04 1.01
C PHE A 437 2.36 9.97 0.19
N ARG A 438 1.91 11.08 -0.39
CA ARG A 438 0.75 11.09 -1.32
C ARG A 438 -0.52 10.40 -0.78
N ASN A 439 -0.81 10.47 0.51
CA ASN A 439 -2.06 9.95 1.07
C ASN A 439 -3.19 10.98 0.93
N HIS A 440 -4.42 10.51 0.77
CA HIS A 440 -5.64 11.31 0.85
C HIS A 440 -6.35 11.01 2.18
N PHE A 441 -6.17 11.89 3.17
CA PHE A 441 -6.77 11.75 4.49
C PHE A 441 -7.81 12.83 4.74
N HIS A 442 -9.06 12.40 4.89
CA HIS A 442 -10.21 13.30 4.82
C HIS A 442 -11.05 13.37 6.10
N GLY A 443 -10.69 12.65 7.15
CA GLY A 443 -11.39 12.71 8.44
C GLY A 443 -12.84 12.22 8.43
N ASP A 444 -13.41 12.13 9.63
CA ASP A 444 -14.81 11.81 9.85
C ASP A 444 -15.55 12.94 10.57
N PRO A 445 -16.40 13.71 9.86
CA PRO A 445 -17.14 14.83 10.45
C PRO A 445 -18.24 14.39 11.42
N ASN A 446 -18.53 13.08 11.52
CA ASN A 446 -19.48 12.53 12.49
C ASN A 446 -18.84 12.25 13.85
N LYS A 447 -17.53 12.51 13.99
CA LYS A 447 -16.75 12.31 15.20
C LYS A 447 -16.40 13.66 15.83
N THR A 448 -16.18 13.65 17.14
CA THR A 448 -15.95 14.85 17.95
C THR A 448 -14.63 14.81 18.72
N ALA A 449 -13.88 13.71 18.63
CA ALA A 449 -12.59 13.55 19.30
C ALA A 449 -11.62 12.74 18.43
N ASN A 450 -10.32 13.02 18.57
CA ASN A 450 -9.23 12.37 17.84
C ASN A 450 -9.37 12.47 16.32
N THR A 451 -9.88 13.59 15.86
CA THR A 451 -10.29 13.83 14.47
C THR A 451 -9.20 14.51 13.63
N ALA A 452 -8.06 14.87 14.23
CA ALA A 452 -6.89 15.36 13.50
C ALA A 452 -6.52 14.42 12.34
N THR A 453 -6.23 14.97 11.15
CA THR A 453 -5.89 14.09 10.00
C THR A 453 -4.53 13.42 10.16
N MET A 454 -3.60 14.13 10.80
CA MET A 454 -2.28 13.66 11.17
C MET A 454 -2.09 13.91 12.67
N HIS A 455 -2.35 12.89 13.50
CA HIS A 455 -2.23 13.00 14.95
C HIS A 455 -0.96 12.29 15.43
N LEU A 456 0.13 13.04 15.61
CA LEU A 456 1.39 12.50 16.08
C LEU A 456 1.59 12.84 17.56
N TRP A 457 1.49 11.85 18.43
CA TRP A 457 1.63 12.06 19.86
C TRP A 457 3.12 12.21 20.23
N GLN A 458 3.39 12.53 21.49
CA GLN A 458 4.76 12.69 21.99
C GLN A 458 5.68 11.53 21.60
N TYR A 459 6.96 11.83 21.37
CA TYR A 459 7.97 10.86 20.93
C TYR A 459 7.76 10.25 19.53
N SER A 460 6.91 10.87 18.69
CA SER A 460 6.76 10.53 17.27
C SER A 460 7.67 11.42 16.42
N ARG A 461 8.96 11.10 16.33
CA ARG A 461 10.00 12.04 15.85
C ARG A 461 10.58 11.69 14.49
N PHE A 462 11.05 12.72 13.79
CA PHE A 462 11.70 12.63 12.47
C PHE A 462 10.81 12.10 11.34
N PHE A 463 9.51 12.36 11.42
CA PHE A 463 8.55 11.92 10.41
C PHE A 463 8.68 12.75 9.14
N ASN A 464 8.35 12.14 7.99
CA ASN A 464 8.30 12.81 6.71
C ASN A 464 6.84 12.79 6.22
N ILE A 465 6.23 13.97 6.03
CA ILE A 465 4.86 14.11 5.55
C ILE A 465 4.92 14.88 4.23
N VAL A 466 4.88 14.17 3.11
CA VAL A 466 5.21 14.73 1.80
C VAL A 466 4.13 14.46 0.74
N GLY A 467 3.66 15.50 0.06
CA GLY A 467 2.76 15.38 -1.08
C GLY A 467 1.34 14.87 -0.78
N ASN A 468 0.90 14.87 0.48
CA ASN A 468 -0.42 14.39 0.88
C ASN A 468 -1.53 15.40 0.54
N VAL A 469 -2.78 14.94 0.50
CA VAL A 469 -3.99 15.77 0.39
C VAL A 469 -4.82 15.56 1.64
N LEU A 470 -4.91 16.58 2.48
CA LEU A 470 -5.36 16.46 3.86
C LEU A 470 -6.58 17.34 4.15
N GLY A 471 -7.46 16.81 5.00
CA GLY A 471 -8.63 17.49 5.53
C GLY A 471 -9.90 17.25 4.72
N ARG A 472 -10.97 17.91 5.16
CA ARG A 472 -12.29 17.90 4.55
C ARG A 472 -12.76 19.34 4.39
N PRO A 473 -13.13 19.75 3.17
CA PRO A 473 -13.62 21.10 2.92
C PRO A 473 -14.81 21.44 3.82
N GLY A 474 -14.72 22.58 4.51
CA GLY A 474 -15.78 23.08 5.39
C GLY A 474 -15.87 22.42 6.78
N TYR A 475 -14.96 21.51 7.13
CA TYR A 475 -14.91 20.90 8.46
C TYR A 475 -13.68 21.31 9.26
N TYR A 476 -12.48 21.10 8.71
CA TYR A 476 -11.23 21.48 9.38
C TYR A 476 -11.02 22.99 9.32
N THR A 477 -10.60 23.58 10.44
CA THR A 477 -10.41 25.04 10.57
C THR A 477 -9.05 25.43 11.14
N THR A 478 -8.33 24.48 11.74
CA THR A 478 -6.99 24.70 12.28
C THR A 478 -5.95 24.02 11.38
N TYR A 479 -4.91 24.75 10.98
CA TYR A 479 -3.84 24.16 10.18
C TYR A 479 -2.96 23.23 11.04
N GLU A 480 -2.54 23.70 12.20
CA GLU A 480 -1.61 22.99 13.07
C GLU A 480 -1.86 23.35 14.53
N ASN A 481 -1.78 22.35 15.41
CA ASN A 481 -1.65 22.51 16.85
C ASN A 481 -0.37 21.85 17.35
N ASP A 482 0.24 22.46 18.37
CA ASP A 482 1.42 21.96 19.05
C ASP A 482 1.10 21.69 20.52
N LEU A 483 1.52 20.52 21.00
CA LEU A 483 1.30 19.99 22.34
C LEU A 483 -0.18 19.79 22.72
N GLY A 484 -1.08 19.71 21.73
CA GLY A 484 -2.51 19.52 21.91
C GLY A 484 -3.25 19.29 20.59
N THR A 485 -4.57 19.20 20.67
CA THR A 485 -5.52 19.05 19.55
C THR A 485 -6.74 19.93 19.82
N ASP A 486 -7.34 20.47 18.76
CA ASP A 486 -8.67 21.12 18.83
C ASP A 486 -9.76 20.23 18.19
N ASP A 487 -9.38 19.02 17.76
CA ASP A 487 -10.25 18.06 17.06
C ASP A 487 -10.83 18.61 15.74
N VAL A 488 -10.21 19.65 15.18
CA VAL A 488 -10.51 20.21 13.86
C VAL A 488 -9.25 20.69 13.15
N ASP A 489 -8.11 20.11 13.51
CA ASP A 489 -6.79 20.42 12.98
C ASP A 489 -6.33 19.44 11.87
N ILE A 490 -5.53 19.95 10.92
CA ILE A 490 -4.87 19.11 9.92
C ILE A 490 -3.75 18.33 10.60
N TYR A 491 -2.90 19.03 11.35
CA TYR A 491 -1.80 18.44 12.11
C TYR A 491 -1.93 18.70 13.62
N SER A 492 -1.80 17.65 14.42
CA SER A 492 -1.59 17.73 15.87
C SER A 492 -0.27 17.07 16.22
N PHE A 493 0.60 17.78 16.94
CA PHE A 493 1.93 17.30 17.32
C PHE A 493 2.14 17.28 18.82
N GLY A 494 2.78 16.24 19.33
CA GLY A 494 3.45 16.25 20.62
C GLY A 494 2.54 16.24 21.84
N GLN A 495 1.23 16.08 21.66
CA GLN A 495 0.31 15.87 22.78
C GLN A 495 0.70 14.60 23.55
N THR A 496 0.51 14.64 24.86
CA THR A 496 0.77 13.52 25.77
C THR A 496 -0.52 12.76 26.07
N ASP A 497 -0.49 11.42 25.99
CA ASP A 497 -1.48 10.56 26.65
C ASP A 497 -1.24 10.51 28.16
N SER A 498 0.03 10.44 28.52
CA SER A 498 0.51 10.47 29.89
C SER A 498 2.00 10.85 29.93
N GLY A 499 2.41 11.55 30.97
CA GLY A 499 3.75 12.09 31.13
C GLY A 499 3.69 13.52 31.70
N PRO A 500 4.81 14.10 32.17
CA PRO A 500 4.80 15.39 32.85
C PRO A 500 4.54 16.58 31.91
N SER A 501 4.80 16.45 30.61
CA SER A 501 4.59 17.49 29.59
C SER A 501 4.60 16.89 28.18
N GLY A 502 3.95 17.54 27.21
CA GLY A 502 4.05 17.18 25.79
C GLY A 502 5.47 17.33 25.22
N ASP A 503 5.68 16.85 24.00
CA ASP A 503 6.97 16.80 23.31
C ASP A 503 7.02 17.67 22.05
N SER A 504 7.60 18.86 22.16
CA SER A 504 7.75 19.81 21.05
C SER A 504 8.70 19.30 19.96
N ARG A 505 9.56 18.31 20.25
CA ARG A 505 10.45 17.69 19.25
C ARG A 505 9.65 16.97 18.17
N THR A 506 8.44 16.51 18.48
CA THR A 506 7.50 15.91 17.52
C THR A 506 7.26 16.87 16.35
N ARG A 507 6.94 18.13 16.64
CA ARG A 507 6.76 19.18 15.64
C ARG A 507 8.08 19.63 15.02
N GLU A 508 9.10 19.88 15.85
CA GLU A 508 10.41 20.40 15.41
C GLU A 508 11.10 19.49 14.38
N THR A 509 10.93 18.17 14.52
CA THR A 509 11.62 17.18 13.70
C THR A 509 10.80 16.68 12.51
N ALA A 510 9.50 16.97 12.46
CA ALA A 510 8.63 16.60 11.36
C ALA A 510 8.94 17.44 10.10
N MET A 511 9.04 16.78 8.95
CA MET A 511 9.07 17.44 7.65
C MET A 511 7.65 17.52 7.08
N ARG A 512 7.23 18.70 6.63
CA ARG A 512 6.06 18.87 5.77
C ARG A 512 6.50 19.51 4.45
N TRP A 513 6.13 18.90 3.33
CA TRP A 513 6.53 19.39 2.01
C TRP A 513 5.53 19.00 0.92
N GLY A 514 4.99 19.98 0.21
CA GLY A 514 4.08 19.77 -0.92
C GLY A 514 2.71 19.21 -0.55
N ASN A 515 2.33 19.20 0.73
CA ASN A 515 1.00 18.75 1.14
C ASN A 515 -0.04 19.81 0.74
N TYR A 516 -1.12 19.40 0.11
CA TYR A 516 -2.34 20.21 0.00
C TYR A 516 -3.18 19.98 1.24
N ASP A 517 -3.69 21.05 1.85
CA ASP A 517 -4.63 20.95 2.96
C ASP A 517 -5.85 21.86 2.75
N THR A 518 -6.99 21.48 3.32
CA THR A 518 -8.24 22.21 3.12
C THR A 518 -8.35 23.51 3.90
N VAL A 519 -7.46 23.78 4.87
CA VAL A 519 -7.47 25.02 5.66
C VAL A 519 -6.76 26.14 4.92
N SER A 520 -5.57 25.85 4.39
CA SER A 520 -4.81 26.77 3.55
C SER A 520 -5.30 26.80 2.10
N ALA A 521 -6.00 25.75 1.67
CA ALA A 521 -6.50 25.55 0.31
C ALA A 521 -5.40 25.67 -0.77
N THR A 522 -4.16 25.32 -0.41
CA THR A 522 -3.00 25.35 -1.31
C THR A 522 -2.06 24.19 -1.01
N SER A 523 -1.29 23.75 -1.99
CA SER A 523 -0.11 22.93 -1.74
C SER A 523 0.99 23.79 -1.13
N ARG A 524 1.53 23.38 0.02
CA ARG A 524 2.54 24.13 0.78
C ARG A 524 3.94 23.59 0.54
N PHE A 525 4.75 24.33 -0.20
CA PHE A 525 6.19 24.09 -0.39
C PHE A 525 6.99 25.13 0.40
N ASP A 526 6.85 25.08 1.73
CA ASP A 526 7.44 26.06 2.64
C ASP A 526 8.74 25.52 3.24
N ALA A 527 9.86 26.21 3.00
CA ALA A 527 11.17 25.82 3.53
C ALA A 527 11.21 25.84 5.07
N ALA A 528 10.37 26.66 5.72
CA ALA A 528 10.27 26.72 7.19
C ALA A 528 9.60 25.46 7.79
N GLU A 529 8.91 24.67 6.98
CA GLU A 529 8.31 23.40 7.38
C GLU A 529 9.23 22.19 7.15
N VAL A 530 10.46 22.44 6.69
CA VAL A 530 11.50 21.42 6.55
C VAL A 530 12.49 21.56 7.72
N PRO A 531 12.78 20.48 8.45
CA PRO A 531 13.66 20.51 9.62
C PRO A 531 15.14 20.51 9.22
N SER A 532 15.56 21.50 8.43
CA SER A 532 16.91 21.58 7.84
C SER A 532 17.96 22.14 8.79
N GLY A 533 17.55 22.71 9.92
CA GLY A 533 18.43 23.26 10.95
C GLY A 533 18.81 22.27 12.07
N LEU A 534 18.33 21.03 12.01
CA LEU A 534 18.63 20.03 13.04
C LEU A 534 20.11 19.63 13.02
N THR A 535 20.67 19.35 14.20
CA THR A 535 22.03 18.80 14.32
C THR A 535 22.12 17.39 13.76
N ASN A 536 21.13 16.55 14.09
CA ASN A 536 21.08 15.15 13.71
C ASN A 536 19.86 14.88 12.84
N PHE A 537 20.06 14.07 11.80
CA PHE A 537 19.01 13.60 10.91
C PHE A 537 18.22 14.75 10.26
N ALA A 538 18.85 15.88 9.91
CA ALA A 538 18.15 16.97 9.22
C ALA A 538 17.72 16.54 7.81
N ASN A 539 16.53 16.95 7.36
CA ASN A 539 16.21 16.87 5.94
C ASN A 539 16.70 18.14 5.23
N PRO A 540 17.35 18.05 4.06
CA PRO A 540 17.61 19.23 3.25
C PRO A 540 16.30 19.81 2.73
N VAL A 541 16.23 21.12 2.54
CA VAL A 541 15.13 21.74 1.78
C VAL A 541 15.21 21.23 0.34
N PRO A 542 14.17 20.56 -0.20
CA PRO A 542 14.21 20.05 -1.56
C PRO A 542 14.42 21.19 -2.56
N SER A 543 15.30 20.97 -3.55
CA SER A 543 15.64 22.00 -4.55
C SER A 543 14.54 22.26 -5.59
N GLY A 544 13.51 21.39 -5.63
CA GLY A 544 12.38 21.49 -6.52
C GLY A 544 11.10 20.92 -5.90
N GLN A 545 9.98 21.13 -6.60
CA GLN A 545 8.64 20.73 -6.15
C GLN A 545 8.13 19.46 -6.84
N VAL A 546 8.95 18.84 -7.69
CA VAL A 546 8.60 17.60 -8.39
C VAL A 546 8.75 16.43 -7.41
N LEU A 547 7.66 15.68 -7.23
CA LEU A 547 7.63 14.47 -6.41
C LEU A 547 7.52 13.25 -7.32
N PRO A 548 8.21 12.13 -7.04
CA PRO A 548 8.02 10.90 -7.80
C PRO A 548 6.59 10.38 -7.66
N PRO A 549 6.09 9.54 -8.59
CA PRO A 549 4.78 8.90 -8.43
C PRO A 549 4.69 7.99 -7.20
N SER A 550 5.79 7.35 -6.83
CA SER A 550 5.89 6.41 -5.70
C SER A 550 7.32 6.39 -5.15
N LEU A 551 7.47 6.06 -3.87
CA LEU A 551 8.77 5.84 -3.22
C LEU A 551 9.20 4.36 -3.19
N TYR A 552 8.34 3.42 -3.58
CA TYR A 552 8.67 1.99 -3.64
C TYR A 552 8.45 1.34 -5.03
N LEU A 553 7.59 1.94 -5.87
CA LEU A 553 7.31 1.45 -7.22
C LEU A 553 8.01 2.30 -8.28
N ALA A 554 8.76 1.63 -9.16
CA ALA A 554 9.37 2.28 -10.32
C ALA A 554 8.37 2.54 -11.47
N VAL A 555 7.28 1.78 -11.53
CA VAL A 555 6.26 1.84 -12.59
C VAL A 555 4.87 1.61 -12.01
N GLN A 556 3.85 2.07 -12.74
CA GLN A 556 2.46 1.85 -12.38
C GLN A 556 2.18 0.34 -12.23
N PRO A 557 1.60 -0.12 -11.10
CA PRO A 557 1.29 -1.53 -10.92
C PRO A 557 0.27 -2.04 -11.94
N SER A 558 0.39 -3.29 -12.36
CA SER A 558 -0.53 -3.91 -13.33
C SER A 558 -1.98 -3.96 -12.83
N TRP A 559 -2.18 -4.08 -11.51
CA TRP A 559 -3.49 -4.07 -10.87
C TRP A 559 -4.10 -2.67 -10.75
N TRP A 560 -3.35 -1.60 -11.03
CA TRP A 560 -3.84 -0.21 -10.91
C TRP A 560 -4.96 0.11 -11.90
N GLY A 561 -4.95 -0.54 -13.06
CA GLY A 561 -5.90 -0.29 -14.13
C GLY A 561 -5.69 1.10 -14.76
N THR A 562 -6.78 1.83 -14.95
CA THR A 562 -6.83 3.04 -15.78
C THR A 562 -7.03 4.34 -15.00
N VAL A 563 -7.02 4.27 -13.66
CA VAL A 563 -6.96 5.47 -12.82
C VAL A 563 -5.63 6.20 -13.09
N PRO A 564 -5.58 7.54 -13.19
CA PRO A 564 -4.32 8.25 -13.28
C PRO A 564 -3.37 7.91 -12.12
N TRP A 565 -2.10 7.65 -12.42
CA TRP A 565 -1.05 7.34 -11.45
C TRP A 565 0.05 8.42 -11.51
N PRO A 566 0.40 9.07 -10.39
CA PRO A 566 -0.15 8.89 -9.04
C PRO A 566 -1.59 9.44 -8.91
N ALA A 567 -2.38 8.86 -7.99
CA ALA A 567 -3.75 9.32 -7.75
C ALA A 567 -3.82 10.62 -6.92
N VAL A 568 -2.81 10.87 -6.07
CA VAL A 568 -2.85 11.92 -5.06
C VAL A 568 -1.57 12.74 -5.10
N GLY A 569 -1.69 14.05 -5.01
CA GLY A 569 -0.58 14.95 -4.73
C GLY A 569 -0.69 16.33 -5.38
N PRO A 570 0.29 17.21 -5.12
CA PRO A 570 0.25 18.62 -5.54
C PRO A 570 0.30 18.81 -7.06
N ASP A 571 0.91 17.87 -7.77
CA ASP A 571 1.04 17.79 -9.22
C ASP A 571 -0.21 17.21 -9.91
N VAL A 572 -1.11 16.61 -9.16
CA VAL A 572 -2.42 16.16 -9.65
C VAL A 572 -3.34 17.38 -9.75
N THR A 573 -3.92 17.62 -10.93
CA THR A 573 -4.71 18.85 -11.19
C THR A 573 -6.12 18.59 -11.71
N SER A 574 -6.47 17.33 -11.92
CA SER A 574 -7.72 16.88 -12.55
C SER A 574 -8.43 15.79 -11.76
N GLY A 575 -8.06 15.65 -10.48
CA GLY A 575 -8.63 14.71 -9.52
C GLY A 575 -10.15 14.75 -9.48
N ASP A 576 -10.76 13.57 -9.35
CA ASP A 576 -12.22 13.40 -9.38
C ASP A 576 -12.87 13.37 -7.98
N ILE A 577 -12.11 13.70 -6.94
CA ILE A 577 -12.65 13.95 -5.60
C ILE A 577 -12.91 15.46 -5.45
N PRO A 578 -14.18 15.90 -5.29
CA PRO A 578 -14.52 17.31 -5.25
C PRO A 578 -14.00 18.00 -3.99
N GLY A 579 -13.67 19.28 -4.10
CA GLY A 579 -13.27 20.14 -2.98
C GLY A 579 -11.78 20.12 -2.61
N TYR A 580 -10.96 19.38 -3.36
CA TYR A 580 -9.51 19.25 -3.12
C TYR A 580 -8.65 19.91 -4.20
N GLY A 581 -9.15 20.97 -4.86
CA GLY A 581 -8.39 21.67 -5.91
C GLY A 581 -8.03 20.82 -7.15
N GLY A 582 -8.59 19.60 -7.26
CA GLY A 582 -8.19 18.62 -8.28
C GLY A 582 -6.96 17.77 -7.91
N HIS A 583 -6.53 17.76 -6.64
CA HIS A 583 -5.31 17.08 -6.19
C HIS A 583 -5.47 15.58 -5.84
N ALA A 584 -6.67 15.03 -5.91
CA ALA A 584 -6.91 13.64 -5.54
C ALA A 584 -7.93 12.95 -6.47
N TYR A 585 -7.53 11.79 -6.99
CA TYR A 585 -8.38 10.81 -7.62
C TYR A 585 -8.76 9.71 -6.63
N LYS A 586 -9.95 9.13 -6.80
CA LYS A 586 -10.30 7.88 -6.10
C LYS A 586 -9.37 6.76 -6.54
N THR A 587 -8.73 6.09 -5.58
CA THR A 587 -7.84 4.94 -5.82
C THR A 587 -8.59 3.73 -6.40
N PRO A 588 -7.89 2.76 -7.02
CA PRO A 588 -8.52 1.53 -7.51
C PRO A 588 -9.32 0.78 -6.43
N ALA A 589 -8.79 0.68 -5.20
CA ALA A 589 -9.50 0.11 -4.05
C ALA A 589 -10.83 0.82 -3.76
N ARG A 590 -10.82 2.16 -3.71
CA ARG A 590 -12.04 2.94 -3.49
C ARG A 590 -13.07 2.76 -4.59
N ARG A 591 -12.63 2.79 -5.86
CA ARG A 591 -13.54 2.59 -7.01
C ARG A 591 -14.12 1.19 -7.04
N CYS A 592 -13.32 0.18 -6.70
CA CYS A 592 -13.80 -1.20 -6.55
C CYS A 592 -14.91 -1.26 -5.49
N TYR A 593 -14.71 -0.63 -4.32
CA TYR A 593 -15.73 -0.58 -3.27
C TYR A 593 -17.01 0.16 -3.71
N GLU A 594 -16.89 1.38 -4.24
CA GLU A 594 -18.05 2.22 -4.59
C GLU A 594 -18.88 1.63 -5.75
N ASN A 595 -18.24 0.89 -6.66
CA ASN A 595 -18.90 0.21 -7.77
C ASN A 595 -19.46 -1.17 -7.40
N ALA A 596 -19.08 -1.74 -6.25
CA ALA A 596 -19.54 -3.05 -5.82
C ALA A 596 -20.99 -3.00 -5.32
N ALA A 597 -21.79 -3.96 -5.81
CA ALA A 597 -23.13 -4.17 -5.28
C ALA A 597 -23.07 -4.69 -3.82
N VAL A 598 -24.10 -4.35 -3.05
CA VAL A 598 -24.31 -4.95 -1.72
C VAL A 598 -24.59 -6.43 -1.88
N ASP A 599 -23.92 -7.25 -1.08
CA ASP A 599 -24.14 -8.69 -1.02
C ASP A 599 -25.43 -8.98 -0.21
N PRO A 600 -26.51 -9.46 -0.85
CA PRO A 600 -27.77 -9.71 -0.18
C PRO A 600 -27.66 -10.81 0.90
N ALA A 601 -26.60 -11.63 0.89
CA ALA A 601 -26.37 -12.65 1.91
C ALA A 601 -26.10 -12.08 3.31
N TYR A 602 -25.78 -10.78 3.42
CA TYR A 602 -25.45 -10.11 4.67
C TYR A 602 -26.50 -9.05 5.09
N GLY A 603 -27.70 -9.10 4.51
CA GLY A 603 -28.84 -8.29 4.96
C GLY A 603 -28.53 -6.78 5.01
N SER A 604 -28.80 -6.16 6.17
CA SER A 604 -28.61 -4.72 6.39
C SER A 604 -27.16 -4.29 6.62
N SER A 605 -26.21 -5.23 6.74
CA SER A 605 -24.81 -4.92 7.09
C SER A 605 -23.99 -4.28 5.96
N ASN A 606 -24.60 -3.90 4.82
CA ASN A 606 -23.94 -3.19 3.71
C ASN A 606 -22.59 -3.80 3.24
N VAL A 607 -22.41 -5.11 3.45
CA VAL A 607 -21.23 -5.86 3.00
C VAL A 607 -21.26 -5.89 1.49
N ARG A 608 -20.12 -5.67 0.83
CA ARG A 608 -20.02 -5.66 -0.62
C ARG A 608 -19.70 -7.03 -1.21
N LEU A 609 -20.22 -7.30 -2.40
CA LEU A 609 -19.64 -8.33 -3.25
C LEU A 609 -18.21 -7.94 -3.59
N PHE A 610 -17.31 -8.91 -3.62
CA PHE A 610 -15.92 -8.66 -3.95
C PHE A 610 -15.44 -9.66 -4.99
N ASP A 611 -14.92 -9.11 -6.08
CA ASP A 611 -14.31 -9.84 -7.17
C ASP A 611 -13.18 -8.94 -7.73
N PRO A 612 -11.93 -9.19 -7.34
CA PRO A 612 -10.80 -8.34 -7.72
C PRO A 612 -10.56 -8.37 -9.24
N GLU A 613 -10.84 -9.49 -9.92
CA GLU A 613 -10.67 -9.61 -11.37
C GLU A 613 -11.67 -8.72 -12.10
N ALA A 614 -12.93 -8.67 -11.64
CA ALA A 614 -13.94 -7.81 -12.22
C ALA A 614 -13.75 -6.33 -11.85
N CYS A 615 -13.44 -6.03 -10.59
CA CYS A 615 -13.51 -4.67 -10.09
C CYS A 615 -12.29 -3.81 -10.46
N TYR A 616 -11.07 -4.35 -10.48
CA TYR A 616 -9.88 -3.56 -10.82
C TYR A 616 -9.70 -3.36 -12.33
N VAL A 617 -10.25 -4.25 -13.16
CA VAL A 617 -10.31 -4.07 -14.63
C VAL A 617 -11.30 -2.97 -15.02
N THR A 618 -12.40 -2.82 -14.28
CA THR A 618 -13.44 -1.81 -14.53
C THR A 618 -13.26 -0.51 -13.75
N ALA A 619 -12.29 -0.47 -12.82
CA ALA A 619 -12.06 0.67 -11.93
C ALA A 619 -11.78 2.00 -12.66
N GLY A 620 -11.37 2.05 -13.93
CA GLY A 620 -11.22 3.34 -14.62
C GLY A 620 -12.48 3.99 -15.16
N LEU A 621 -13.66 3.38 -14.99
CA LEU A 621 -14.91 3.99 -15.42
C LEU A 621 -15.52 4.75 -14.23
N PRO A 622 -15.99 6.01 -14.43
CA PRO A 622 -16.74 6.72 -13.38
C PRO A 622 -17.97 5.88 -12.98
N PRO A 623 -18.42 5.96 -11.70
CA PRO A 623 -19.54 5.19 -11.22
C PRO A 623 -20.76 5.40 -12.12
N ARG A 624 -21.42 4.30 -12.51
CA ARG A 624 -22.67 4.37 -13.27
C ARG A 624 -23.69 5.13 -12.44
N THR A 625 -23.96 6.38 -12.80
CA THR A 625 -25.13 7.09 -12.30
C THR A 625 -26.37 6.27 -12.66
N GLY A 626 -27.33 6.15 -11.72
CA GLY A 626 -28.58 5.40 -11.91
C GLY A 626 -29.34 5.78 -13.18
N PRO A 627 -30.40 5.04 -13.55
CA PRO A 627 -30.99 5.08 -14.89
C PRO A 627 -31.60 6.45 -15.21
N GLY A 628 -30.76 7.37 -15.67
CA GLY A 628 -31.17 8.48 -16.52
C GLY A 628 -31.72 7.89 -17.82
N TRP A 629 -32.77 8.50 -18.34
CA TRP A 629 -33.62 7.99 -19.43
C TRP A 629 -32.94 7.82 -20.81
N TRP A 630 -31.61 7.74 -20.86
CA TRP A 630 -30.83 7.64 -22.08
C TRP A 630 -29.81 6.51 -21.95
N PRO A 631 -29.81 5.52 -22.86
CA PRO A 631 -28.80 4.47 -22.84
C PRO A 631 -27.42 5.08 -23.11
N GLY A 632 -26.45 4.80 -22.23
CA GLY A 632 -25.05 5.25 -22.36
C GLY A 632 -24.29 4.64 -23.54
N THR A 633 -24.91 3.69 -24.26
CA THR A 633 -24.42 3.18 -25.55
C THR A 633 -25.61 2.93 -26.47
N LEU A 634 -25.49 3.35 -27.74
CA LEU A 634 -26.42 2.98 -28.81
C LEU A 634 -25.59 2.27 -29.89
N PHE A 635 -25.92 1.01 -30.21
CA PHE A 635 -25.14 0.17 -31.15
C PHE A 635 -23.65 0.00 -30.78
N GLY A 636 -23.34 -0.11 -29.48
CA GLY A 636 -21.96 -0.35 -29.01
C GLY A 636 -21.04 0.86 -29.09
N ILE A 637 -21.57 2.05 -29.38
CA ILE A 637 -20.83 3.32 -29.38
C ILE A 637 -21.43 4.19 -28.27
N ASP A 638 -20.55 4.84 -27.51
CA ASP A 638 -20.92 5.81 -26.48
C ASP A 638 -21.75 6.95 -27.09
N THR A 639 -22.86 7.30 -26.42
CA THR A 639 -23.86 8.24 -26.94
C THR A 639 -23.31 9.66 -27.09
N ILE A 640 -22.32 10.05 -26.27
CA ILE A 640 -21.63 11.35 -26.35
C ILE A 640 -20.70 11.35 -27.57
N LEU A 641 -19.95 10.26 -27.79
CA LEU A 641 -19.12 10.08 -29.00
C LEU A 641 -19.95 10.12 -30.29
N LEU A 642 -21.15 9.52 -30.27
CA LEU A 642 -22.07 9.53 -31.40
C LEU A 642 -22.63 10.95 -31.65
N LEU A 643 -22.96 11.70 -30.59
CA LEU A 643 -23.36 13.11 -30.67
C LEU A 643 -22.25 14.01 -31.20
N VAL A 644 -21.01 13.85 -30.74
CA VAL A 644 -19.85 14.59 -31.25
C VAL A 644 -19.60 14.27 -32.73
N GLY A 645 -19.74 13.01 -33.13
CA GLY A 645 -19.64 12.59 -34.52
C GLY A 645 -20.71 13.22 -35.41
N VAL A 646 -21.96 13.24 -34.96
CA VAL A 646 -23.08 13.87 -35.68
C VAL A 646 -22.92 15.39 -35.77
N VAL A 647 -22.57 16.06 -34.67
CA VAL A 647 -22.35 17.51 -34.65
C VAL A 647 -21.16 17.90 -35.53
N SER A 648 -20.07 17.12 -35.51
CA SER A 648 -18.91 17.34 -36.38
C SER A 648 -19.26 17.12 -37.86
N SER A 649 -20.10 16.14 -38.17
CA SER A 649 -20.58 15.89 -39.54
C SER A 649 -21.49 17.01 -40.04
N ILE A 650 -22.37 17.52 -39.18
CA ILE A 650 -23.23 18.68 -39.48
C ILE A 650 -22.38 19.93 -39.67
N ALA A 651 -21.38 20.17 -38.81
CA ALA A 651 -20.44 21.28 -38.96
C ALA A 651 -19.64 21.19 -40.26
N LEU A 652 -19.17 19.99 -40.64
CA LEU A 652 -18.48 19.76 -41.91
C LEU A 652 -19.40 20.03 -43.12
N LEU A 653 -20.67 19.62 -43.05
CA LEU A 653 -21.66 19.92 -44.08
C LEU A 653 -21.94 21.42 -44.19
N PHE A 654 -22.01 22.15 -43.07
CA PHE A 654 -22.14 23.61 -43.09
C PHE A 654 -20.89 24.29 -43.67
N ILE A 655 -19.69 23.83 -43.32
CA ILE A 655 -18.43 24.34 -43.88
C ILE A 655 -18.38 24.10 -45.40
N LEU A 656 -18.76 22.90 -45.86
CA LEU A 656 -18.82 22.58 -47.28
C LEU A 656 -19.90 23.37 -48.03
N ALA A 657 -21.05 23.63 -47.39
CA ALA A 657 -22.11 24.47 -47.95
C ALA A 657 -21.67 25.93 -48.08
N VAL A 658 -20.98 26.47 -47.07
CA VAL A 658 -20.40 27.83 -47.07
C VAL A 658 -19.29 27.93 -48.11
N TRP A 659 -18.44 26.91 -48.24
CA TRP A 659 -17.39 26.84 -49.26
C TRP A 659 -17.97 26.80 -50.68
N ARG A 660 -19.02 25.99 -50.93
CA ARG A 660 -19.75 26.00 -52.21
C ARG A 660 -20.40 27.35 -52.51
N ARG A 661 -20.94 28.04 -51.49
CA ARG A 661 -21.54 29.37 -51.65
C ARG A 661 -20.51 30.45 -51.97
N ARG A 662 -19.28 30.32 -51.44
CA ARG A 662 -18.16 31.23 -51.73
C ARG A 662 -17.50 31.03 -53.09
N ARG A 663 -17.58 29.83 -53.70
CA ARG A 663 -17.07 29.56 -55.06
C ARG A 663 -18.04 29.92 -56.19
N ARG A 664 -19.31 30.16 -55.88
CA ARG A 664 -20.32 30.54 -56.88
C ARG A 664 -20.01 31.86 -57.62
N PRO A 665 -19.47 32.91 -56.97
CA PRO A 665 -19.08 34.14 -57.67
C PRO A 665 -17.83 33.99 -58.55
N GLU A 666 -16.93 33.05 -58.25
CA GLU A 666 -15.70 32.83 -59.05
C GLU A 666 -15.99 32.07 -60.35
N GLN A 667 -16.96 31.14 -60.34
CA GLN A 667 -17.37 30.42 -61.56
C GLN A 667 -18.27 31.25 -62.49
N GLU A 668 -19.05 32.20 -61.97
CA GLU A 668 -19.84 33.12 -62.80
C GLU A 668 -18.94 34.18 -63.49
N ALA A 669 -17.86 34.61 -62.82
CA ALA A 669 -16.85 35.51 -63.41
C ALA A 669 -16.00 34.84 -64.51
N GLU A 670 -15.64 33.56 -64.35
CA GLU A 670 -14.95 32.78 -65.40
C GLU A 670 -15.87 32.50 -66.60
N SER A 671 -17.18 32.34 -66.42
CA SER A 671 -18.10 32.15 -67.54
C SER A 671 -18.35 33.43 -68.35
N GLU A 672 -18.42 34.60 -67.71
CA GLU A 672 -18.57 35.88 -68.42
C GLU A 672 -17.30 36.29 -69.19
N GLU A 673 -16.10 35.94 -68.70
CA GLU A 673 -14.85 36.20 -69.43
C GLU A 673 -14.67 35.24 -70.64
N THR A 674 -15.23 34.03 -70.56
CA THR A 674 -15.18 33.05 -71.66
C THR A 674 -16.20 33.38 -72.77
N ASP A 675 -17.39 33.89 -72.44
CA ASP A 675 -18.38 34.36 -73.43
C ASP A 675 -17.96 35.68 -74.11
N ARG A 676 -17.19 36.55 -73.42
CA ARG A 676 -16.58 37.72 -74.05
C ARG A 676 -15.50 37.35 -75.08
N ARG A 677 -14.66 36.36 -74.77
CA ARG A 677 -13.63 35.88 -75.72
C ARG A 677 -14.20 35.07 -76.89
N GLN A 678 -15.38 34.44 -76.74
CA GLN A 678 -16.06 33.77 -77.86
C GLN A 678 -16.90 34.70 -78.76
N SER A 679 -17.18 35.93 -78.32
CA SER A 679 -17.86 36.94 -79.16
C SER A 679 -16.90 37.83 -79.96
N GLU A 680 -15.65 38.00 -79.53
CA GLU A 680 -14.61 38.71 -80.31
C GLU A 680 -13.99 37.87 -81.43
N ASP A 681 -14.06 36.53 -81.38
CA ASP A 681 -13.63 35.63 -82.47
C ASP A 681 -14.74 35.37 -83.53
N ARG A 682 -15.83 36.15 -83.52
CA ARG A 682 -16.90 36.11 -84.54
C ARG A 682 -17.07 37.40 -85.35
N GLU A 683 -16.20 38.39 -85.16
CA GLU A 683 -16.03 39.50 -86.10
C GLU A 683 -14.53 39.79 -86.33
N HIS A 684 -13.81 38.84 -86.96
CA HIS A 684 -12.84 39.08 -88.04
C HIS A 684 -12.29 37.80 -88.65
#